data_AF-A0A3M3YYN4-F1
#
_entry.id   AF-A0A3M3YYN4-F1
#
_cell.length_a   1.000
_cell.length_b   1.000
_cell.length_c   1.000
_cell.angle_alpha   90.00
_cell.angle_beta   90.00
_cell.angle_gamma   90.00
#
_symmetry.space_group_name_H-M   'P 1'
#
loop_
_entity.id
_entity.type
_entity.pdbx_description
1 polymer ?
#
loop_
_entity_poly.entity_id
_entity_poly.type
_entity_poly.pdbx_seq_one_letter_code
_entity_poly.pdbx_strand_id
1 'polypeptide(L)'
;MSTEWQLPPAYESRMFKSYTIAMSLIKSFADGDFEPPQKLVSSIRDYLATPDNPKSALSRFTAQLNIAPGERDVSDDPIIQATLIIAIVVAWASSETENRFSAFWKLARHSWWIENLWVDAALVIANQDTEFKSAILGLADKHFNDAEKELLEKYGMDPENPITLDEIWHGHLRESYTDSSSWSWVKLLANLTPNKLFELMNFMQSPFLLNRILDSPEFDKNLELWEHMILKAPASFESDGSWQGGALLPSLIRHGGAKIVHLGDSTEHPPAVLEPHIRSLLTRFVDTLAQRSDFEGMFKRWGTWLTRQHLHFPVRAPGRKVILDSQDIFWALAEKISPSSSKSISKMLDNSWEPWVYQSMLALLHSKMPEQFSAPDVKNFIKEWYLTPTDWNSKKGQKLRRHTDQYHANRPNTYACRVLGFSIALSDDFTNHWLKMWKGSVVLREILEFRPVYQISGEWKPADASGLMRTLVDIGLGILDCTASDQDALEPEVAPKSSALFQALWDATTEMLNIDIYGDDFWALMQQHLAIRRVQWTVGALKSPENEYLKLLDQTATPSSITALKLMRSNTSTFISLLPMLLQNNVTKEGLRHLLNEADVNLTELALSAAKYQDAPKRKFKILPHHVNLIEELA
;
A
#
# COMPACT_ATOMS: atom_id res chain seq x y z
N MET A 1 -7.53 20.86 -20.66
CA MET A 1 -7.31 19.96 -19.51
C MET A 1 -5.81 19.76 -19.38
N SER A 2 -5.26 19.65 -18.16
CA SER A 2 -3.81 19.52 -17.95
C SER A 2 -3.29 18.25 -18.63
N THR A 3 -2.23 18.34 -19.43
CA THR A 3 -1.49 17.19 -19.97
C THR A 3 -0.52 16.61 -18.95
N GLU A 4 -0.38 17.25 -17.79
CA GLU A 4 0.61 16.94 -16.76
C GLU A 4 -0.03 16.49 -15.45
N TRP A 5 0.70 15.64 -14.72
CA TRP A 5 0.37 15.19 -13.37
C TRP A 5 0.45 16.33 -12.35
N GLN A 6 1.53 17.11 -12.41
CA GLN A 6 1.84 18.14 -11.43
C GLN A 6 1.35 19.51 -11.88
N LEU A 7 1.02 20.35 -10.90
CA LEU A 7 0.89 21.79 -11.15
C LEU A 7 2.30 22.39 -11.29
N PRO A 8 2.44 23.52 -12.01
CA PRO A 8 3.72 24.22 -12.10
C PRO A 8 4.26 24.55 -10.70
N PRO A 9 5.58 24.38 -10.47
CA PRO A 9 6.15 24.57 -9.14
C PRO A 9 5.89 25.98 -8.61
N ALA A 10 5.49 26.08 -7.35
CA ALA A 10 5.22 27.37 -6.70
C ALA A 10 6.49 28.22 -6.48
N TYR A 11 7.67 27.60 -6.55
CA TYR A 11 8.97 28.26 -6.38
C TYR A 11 9.92 27.91 -7.53
N GLU A 12 10.44 28.94 -8.19
CA GLU A 12 11.50 28.81 -9.18
C GLU A 12 12.87 28.94 -8.51
N SER A 13 13.64 27.85 -8.46
CA SER A 13 15.02 27.89 -7.98
C SER A 13 15.93 28.68 -8.93
N ARG A 14 17.06 29.17 -8.42
CA ARG A 14 18.10 29.82 -9.25
C ARG A 14 18.57 28.89 -10.37
N MET A 15 18.69 27.60 -10.08
CA MET A 15 19.08 26.57 -11.04
C MET A 15 18.03 26.38 -12.14
N PHE A 16 16.74 26.42 -11.78
CA PHE A 16 15.65 26.40 -12.76
C PHE A 16 15.72 27.58 -13.73
N LYS A 17 16.01 28.79 -13.22
CA LYS A 17 16.20 29.98 -14.08
C LYS A 17 17.37 29.82 -15.05
N SER A 18 18.53 29.34 -14.57
CA SER A 18 19.68 29.07 -15.44
C SER A 18 19.36 27.99 -16.49
N TYR A 19 18.65 26.93 -16.10
CA TYR A 19 18.19 25.88 -17.01
C TYR A 19 17.28 26.47 -18.12
N THR A 20 16.33 27.35 -17.77
CA THR A 20 15.44 28.00 -18.74
C THR A 20 16.21 28.86 -19.74
N ILE A 21 17.26 29.57 -19.31
CA ILE A 21 18.13 30.35 -20.20
C ILE A 21 18.85 29.41 -21.18
N ALA A 22 19.44 28.32 -20.70
CA ALA A 22 20.10 27.34 -21.55
C ALA A 22 19.13 26.75 -22.59
N MET A 23 17.92 26.36 -22.15
CA MET A 23 16.86 25.86 -23.03
C MET A 23 16.41 26.87 -24.07
N SER A 24 16.36 28.17 -23.75
CA SER A 24 16.00 29.19 -24.74
C SER A 24 17.00 29.25 -25.89
N LEU A 25 18.30 29.06 -25.63
CA LEU A 25 19.31 29.04 -26.68
C LEU A 25 19.22 27.78 -27.54
N ILE A 26 18.95 26.61 -26.92
CA ILE A 26 18.68 25.37 -27.65
C ILE A 26 17.45 25.52 -28.55
N LYS A 27 16.42 26.25 -28.09
CA LYS A 27 15.26 26.57 -28.91
C LYS A 27 15.62 27.49 -30.08
N SER A 28 16.41 28.54 -29.86
CA SER A 28 16.91 29.39 -30.95
C SER A 28 17.74 28.60 -31.97
N PHE A 29 18.50 27.60 -31.52
CA PHE A 29 19.17 26.65 -32.43
C PHE A 29 18.18 25.82 -33.24
N ALA A 30 17.11 25.32 -32.62
CA ALA A 30 16.05 24.59 -33.31
C ALA A 30 15.33 25.43 -34.38
N ASP A 31 15.12 26.71 -34.09
CA ASP A 31 14.47 27.68 -34.98
C ASP A 31 15.42 28.17 -36.10
N GLY A 32 16.72 27.83 -36.03
CA GLY A 32 17.76 28.26 -36.98
C GLY A 32 18.34 29.66 -36.72
N ASP A 33 17.95 30.30 -35.61
CA ASP A 33 18.39 31.64 -35.21
C ASP A 33 19.78 31.65 -34.53
N PHE A 34 20.32 30.48 -34.23
CA PHE A 34 21.62 30.32 -33.60
C PHE A 34 22.42 29.20 -34.26
N GLU A 35 23.69 29.42 -34.55
CA GLU A 35 24.64 28.38 -34.96
C GLU A 35 25.86 28.37 -34.04
N PRO A 36 26.34 27.20 -33.61
CA PRO A 36 27.56 27.12 -32.82
C PRO A 36 28.78 27.55 -33.65
N PRO A 37 29.82 28.15 -33.03
CA PRO A 37 31.02 28.54 -33.76
C PRO A 37 31.69 27.37 -34.48
N GLN A 38 31.87 27.47 -35.80
CA GLN A 38 32.47 26.43 -36.65
C GLN A 38 33.84 25.94 -36.17
N LYS A 39 34.66 26.86 -35.63
CA LYS A 39 35.97 26.55 -35.05
C LYS A 39 35.85 25.62 -33.84
N LEU A 40 34.84 25.84 -33.00
CA LEU A 40 34.56 25.01 -31.83
C LEU A 40 34.07 23.62 -32.28
N VAL A 41 33.13 23.55 -33.22
CA VAL A 41 32.61 22.27 -33.76
C VAL A 41 33.75 21.43 -34.36
N SER A 42 34.66 22.05 -35.12
CA SER A 42 35.82 21.38 -35.70
C SER A 42 36.76 20.83 -34.62
N SER A 43 37.06 21.65 -33.61
CA SER A 43 37.90 21.25 -32.48
C SER A 43 37.30 20.08 -31.67
N ILE A 44 35.97 20.03 -31.53
CA ILE A 44 35.29 18.92 -30.84
C ILE A 44 35.29 17.67 -31.72
N ARG A 45 35.08 17.81 -33.04
CA ARG A 45 35.12 16.68 -33.97
C ARG A 45 36.48 15.96 -33.91
N ASP A 46 37.57 16.72 -33.88
CA ASP A 46 38.94 16.17 -33.76
C ASP A 46 39.12 15.39 -32.44
N TYR A 47 38.57 15.91 -31.34
CA TYR A 47 38.56 15.20 -30.05
C TYR A 47 37.73 13.92 -30.12
N LEU A 48 36.55 13.93 -30.73
CA LEU A 48 35.70 12.74 -30.81
C LEU A 48 36.35 11.62 -31.65
N ALA A 49 37.16 11.98 -32.66
CA ALA A 49 37.94 11.03 -33.45
C ALA A 49 39.18 10.51 -32.69
N THR A 50 39.87 11.38 -31.96
CA THR A 50 41.07 11.04 -31.17
C THR A 50 40.97 11.61 -29.76
N PRO A 51 40.27 10.92 -28.83
CA PRO A 51 39.97 11.47 -27.52
C PRO A 51 41.21 11.53 -26.63
N ASP A 52 41.43 12.69 -26.02
CA ASP A 52 42.41 12.90 -24.95
C ASP A 52 41.70 13.09 -23.59
N ASN A 53 42.30 13.83 -22.64
CA ASN A 53 41.70 14.02 -21.31
C ASN A 53 40.41 14.86 -21.41
N PRO A 54 39.23 14.34 -21.00
CA PRO A 54 37.97 15.05 -21.18
C PRO A 54 37.87 16.37 -20.41
N LYS A 55 38.45 16.44 -19.20
CA LYS A 55 38.46 17.67 -18.40
C LYS A 55 39.29 18.76 -19.08
N SER A 56 40.46 18.40 -19.58
CA SER A 56 41.31 19.30 -20.36
C SER A 56 40.62 19.73 -21.67
N ALA A 57 39.93 18.79 -22.35
CA ALA A 57 39.18 19.08 -23.57
C ALA A 57 38.07 20.12 -23.31
N LEU A 58 37.24 19.93 -22.28
CA LEU A 58 36.20 20.89 -21.89
C LEU A 58 36.78 22.28 -21.61
N SER A 59 37.87 22.39 -20.85
CA SER A 59 38.51 23.69 -20.60
C SER A 59 39.01 24.37 -21.88
N ARG A 60 39.56 23.60 -22.84
CA ARG A 60 39.96 24.14 -24.15
C ARG A 60 38.75 24.63 -24.95
N PHE A 61 37.65 23.88 -24.95
CA PHE A 61 36.42 24.25 -25.65
C PHE A 61 35.79 25.51 -25.06
N THR A 62 35.70 25.62 -23.73
CA THR A 62 35.22 26.82 -23.05
C THR A 62 36.10 28.03 -23.35
N ALA A 63 37.42 27.88 -23.39
CA ALA A 63 38.34 28.98 -23.72
C ALA A 63 38.14 29.53 -25.15
N GLN A 64 37.67 28.70 -26.09
CA GLN A 64 37.37 29.13 -27.46
C GLN A 64 36.12 30.00 -27.57
N LEU A 65 35.28 30.05 -26.54
CA LEU A 65 34.07 30.87 -26.48
C LEU A 65 34.33 32.31 -26.00
N ASN A 66 35.61 32.71 -25.81
CA ASN A 66 36.10 34.08 -25.58
C ASN A 66 35.26 34.91 -24.58
N ILE A 67 35.52 34.76 -23.29
CA ILE A 67 35.00 35.68 -22.26
C ILE A 67 36.17 36.35 -21.53
N ALA A 68 36.04 37.66 -21.32
CA ALA A 68 37.04 38.49 -20.66
C ALA A 68 37.44 37.91 -19.29
N PRO A 69 38.74 37.88 -18.94
CA PRO A 69 39.20 37.31 -17.68
C PRO A 69 38.78 38.24 -16.52
N GLY A 70 37.76 37.85 -15.74
CA GLY A 70 37.41 38.56 -14.50
C GLY A 70 36.00 38.40 -13.94
N GLU A 71 35.01 37.92 -14.70
CA GLU A 71 33.61 37.85 -14.22
C GLU A 71 33.10 36.41 -14.07
N ARG A 72 32.92 36.01 -12.80
CA ARG A 72 32.28 34.77 -12.30
C ARG A 72 32.89 33.46 -12.80
N ASP A 73 32.58 32.38 -12.09
CA ASP A 73 32.98 31.03 -12.45
C ASP A 73 32.34 30.68 -13.80
N VAL A 74 33.10 30.86 -14.88
CA VAL A 74 32.69 30.71 -16.30
C VAL A 74 32.12 29.31 -16.58
N SER A 75 32.37 28.35 -15.68
CA SER A 75 31.83 27.00 -15.73
C SER A 75 30.31 26.91 -15.52
N ASP A 76 29.64 27.93 -14.99
CA ASP A 76 28.20 27.90 -14.66
C ASP A 76 27.33 28.89 -15.46
N ASP A 77 27.88 29.56 -16.48
CA ASP A 77 27.07 30.42 -17.35
C ASP A 77 26.18 29.58 -18.29
N PRO A 78 24.85 29.73 -18.22
CA PRO A 78 23.92 28.88 -18.98
C PRO A 78 24.00 29.06 -20.50
N ILE A 79 24.42 30.23 -20.99
CA ILE A 79 24.55 30.51 -22.44
C ILE A 79 25.80 29.81 -22.98
N ILE A 80 26.92 29.89 -22.24
CA ILE A 80 28.15 29.18 -22.60
C ILE A 80 27.90 27.68 -22.61
N GLN A 81 27.27 27.16 -21.56
CA GLN A 81 26.99 25.74 -21.44
C GLN A 81 26.08 25.26 -22.57
N ALA A 82 24.99 25.98 -22.87
CA ALA A 82 24.13 25.65 -24.00
C ALA A 82 24.87 25.68 -25.34
N THR A 83 25.72 26.70 -25.58
CA THR A 83 26.55 26.77 -26.80
C THR A 83 27.48 25.57 -26.92
N LEU A 84 28.12 25.20 -25.81
CA LEU A 84 29.02 24.05 -25.75
C LEU A 84 28.27 22.75 -26.03
N ILE A 85 27.10 22.55 -25.43
CA ILE A 85 26.24 21.37 -25.65
C ILE A 85 25.84 21.27 -27.12
N ILE A 86 25.33 22.35 -27.71
CA ILE A 86 24.93 22.40 -29.13
C ILE A 86 26.14 22.03 -30.02
N ALA A 87 27.30 22.65 -29.79
CA ALA A 87 28.50 22.37 -30.57
C ALA A 87 28.97 20.91 -30.45
N ILE A 88 28.88 20.32 -29.24
CA ILE A 88 29.24 18.92 -29.00
C ILE A 88 28.31 17.97 -29.75
N VAL A 89 27.00 18.19 -29.66
CA VAL A 89 26.01 17.34 -30.34
C VAL A 89 26.11 17.50 -31.86
N VAL A 90 26.32 18.71 -32.39
CA VAL A 90 26.56 18.93 -33.83
C VAL A 90 27.82 18.20 -34.30
N ALA A 91 28.92 18.29 -33.54
CA ALA A 91 30.15 17.57 -33.88
C ALA A 91 29.95 16.05 -33.85
N TRP A 92 29.21 15.55 -32.85
CA TRP A 92 28.89 14.13 -32.70
C TRP A 92 28.00 13.61 -33.85
N ALA A 93 26.98 14.38 -34.25
CA ALA A 93 26.07 14.02 -35.33
C ALA A 93 26.75 14.05 -36.72
N SER A 94 27.81 14.83 -36.90
CA SER A 94 28.39 15.10 -38.21
C SER A 94 29.08 13.92 -38.92
N SER A 95 29.37 12.82 -38.25
CA SER A 95 29.84 11.55 -38.86
C SER A 95 30.14 10.49 -37.79
N GLU A 96 29.95 9.21 -38.13
CA GLU A 96 30.35 8.05 -37.31
C GLU A 96 29.78 8.08 -35.88
N THR A 97 28.53 8.52 -35.74
CA THR A 97 27.82 8.74 -34.47
C THR A 97 28.01 7.58 -33.47
N GLU A 98 27.81 6.34 -33.92
CA GLU A 98 27.95 5.15 -33.09
C GLU A 98 29.39 4.92 -32.61
N ASN A 99 30.37 5.06 -33.50
CA ASN A 99 31.79 4.87 -33.18
C ASN A 99 32.30 5.93 -32.19
N ARG A 100 31.76 7.15 -32.28
CA ARG A 100 32.14 8.30 -31.43
C ARG A 100 31.40 8.36 -30.10
N PHE A 101 30.38 7.51 -29.89
CA PHE A 101 29.56 7.54 -28.68
C PHE A 101 30.38 7.40 -27.39
N SER A 102 31.37 6.51 -27.34
CA SER A 102 32.20 6.33 -26.14
C SER A 102 33.00 7.59 -25.78
N ALA A 103 33.52 8.31 -26.79
CA ALA A 103 34.26 9.56 -26.60
C ALA A 103 33.33 10.70 -26.15
N PHE A 104 32.16 10.80 -26.79
CA PHE A 104 31.10 11.73 -26.40
C PHE A 104 30.64 11.49 -24.95
N TRP A 105 30.33 10.26 -24.59
CA TRP A 105 29.79 9.93 -23.28
C TRP A 105 30.80 10.16 -22.15
N LYS A 106 32.09 9.86 -22.40
CA LYS A 106 33.17 10.25 -21.48
C LYS A 106 33.21 11.76 -21.28
N LEU A 107 33.09 12.55 -22.36
CA LEU A 107 33.06 14.01 -22.29
C LEU A 107 31.85 14.51 -21.48
N ALA A 108 30.66 13.96 -21.74
CA ALA A 108 29.41 14.35 -21.09
C ALA A 108 29.47 14.18 -19.56
N ARG A 109 29.98 13.04 -19.07
CA ARG A 109 30.12 12.75 -17.63
C ARG A 109 31.05 13.69 -16.86
N HIS A 110 31.82 14.53 -17.56
CA HIS A 110 32.68 15.54 -16.94
C HIS A 110 32.02 16.93 -16.85
N SER A 111 30.77 17.09 -17.27
CA SER A 111 29.98 18.31 -17.07
C SER A 111 28.52 17.98 -16.76
N TRP A 112 28.03 18.46 -15.62
CA TRP A 112 26.63 18.29 -15.23
C TRP A 112 25.68 18.84 -16.30
N TRP A 113 25.99 20.00 -16.88
CA TRP A 113 25.18 20.62 -17.93
C TRP A 113 25.10 19.74 -19.17
N ILE A 114 26.23 19.19 -19.63
CA ILE A 114 26.26 18.35 -20.82
C ILE A 114 25.52 17.04 -20.56
N GLU A 115 25.77 16.38 -19.43
CA GLU A 115 25.10 15.14 -19.06
C GLU A 115 23.57 15.26 -19.01
N ASN A 116 23.04 16.42 -18.57
CA ASN A 116 21.60 16.62 -18.40
C ASN A 116 20.89 17.24 -19.62
N LEU A 117 21.59 17.99 -20.48
CA LEU A 117 20.98 18.74 -21.60
C LEU A 117 21.36 18.24 -23.00
N TRP A 118 22.27 17.27 -23.14
CA TRP A 118 22.66 16.78 -24.47
C TRP A 118 21.45 16.26 -25.26
N VAL A 119 20.46 15.68 -24.57
CA VAL A 119 19.23 15.16 -25.19
C VAL A 119 18.46 16.25 -25.87
N ASP A 120 18.30 17.41 -25.24
CA ASP A 120 17.54 18.53 -25.80
C ASP A 120 18.15 19.01 -27.12
N ALA A 121 19.48 19.12 -27.19
CA ALA A 121 20.17 19.44 -28.44
C ALA A 121 20.14 18.28 -29.46
N ALA A 122 20.24 17.03 -29.01
CA ALA A 122 20.18 15.86 -29.89
C ALA A 122 18.79 15.69 -30.54
N LEU A 123 17.72 16.01 -29.82
CA LEU A 123 16.35 16.02 -30.35
C LEU A 123 16.21 16.98 -31.53
N VAL A 124 16.82 18.16 -31.44
CA VAL A 124 16.80 19.16 -32.53
C VAL A 124 17.42 18.58 -33.80
N ILE A 125 18.63 18.03 -33.69
CA ILE A 125 19.35 17.47 -34.85
C ILE A 125 18.64 16.22 -35.38
N ALA A 126 18.20 15.31 -34.52
CA ALA A 126 17.53 14.08 -34.93
C ALA A 126 16.18 14.34 -35.64
N ASN A 127 15.53 15.48 -35.41
CA ASN A 127 14.33 15.86 -36.16
C ASN A 127 14.64 16.37 -37.58
N GLN A 128 15.88 16.79 -37.84
CA GLN A 128 16.33 17.33 -39.13
C GLN A 128 17.16 16.31 -39.93
N ASP A 129 17.84 15.39 -39.25
CA ASP A 129 18.74 14.39 -39.81
C ASP A 129 18.27 12.97 -39.51
N THR A 130 17.79 12.30 -40.55
CA THR A 130 17.29 10.92 -40.48
C THR A 130 18.38 9.88 -40.20
N GLU A 131 19.62 10.12 -40.63
CA GLU A 131 20.75 9.21 -40.40
C GLU A 131 21.16 9.28 -38.93
N PHE A 132 21.33 10.49 -38.40
CA PHE A 132 21.59 10.70 -36.97
C PHE A 132 20.45 10.16 -36.10
N LYS A 133 19.18 10.38 -36.49
CA LYS A 133 18.02 9.79 -35.81
C LYS A 133 18.10 8.27 -35.75
N SER A 134 18.42 7.61 -36.86
CA SER A 134 18.55 6.16 -36.89
C SER A 134 19.65 5.66 -35.95
N ALA A 135 20.83 6.29 -36.01
CA ALA A 135 21.98 5.93 -35.19
C ALA A 135 21.70 6.10 -33.68
N ILE A 136 21.10 7.22 -33.28
CA ILE A 136 20.82 7.49 -31.86
C ILE A 136 19.73 6.56 -31.30
N LEU A 137 18.75 6.19 -32.12
CA LEU A 137 17.75 5.18 -31.75
C LEU A 137 18.38 3.78 -31.60
N GLY A 138 19.38 3.43 -32.42
CA GLY A 138 20.15 2.19 -32.27
C GLY A 138 20.99 2.16 -31.00
N LEU A 139 21.59 3.30 -30.63
CA LEU A 139 22.31 3.45 -29.35
C LEU A 139 21.37 3.32 -28.14
N ALA A 140 20.16 3.87 -28.23
CA ALA A 140 19.16 3.74 -27.18
C ALA A 140 18.74 2.27 -26.98
N ASP A 141 18.51 1.51 -28.06
CA ASP A 141 18.20 0.08 -27.99
C ASP A 141 19.34 -0.69 -27.30
N LYS A 142 20.58 -0.41 -27.70
CA LYS A 142 21.75 -1.03 -27.10
C LYS A 142 21.87 -0.72 -25.60
N HIS A 143 21.66 0.55 -25.21
CA HIS A 143 21.70 0.97 -23.81
C HIS A 143 20.69 0.18 -22.94
N PHE A 144 19.43 0.10 -23.37
CA PHE A 144 18.41 -0.61 -22.60
C PHE A 144 18.63 -2.12 -22.58
N ASN A 145 19.08 -2.73 -23.69
CA ASN A 145 19.40 -4.15 -23.74
C ASN A 145 20.59 -4.51 -22.84
N ASP A 146 21.64 -3.68 -22.83
CA ASP A 146 22.82 -3.88 -21.98
C ASP A 146 22.43 -3.72 -20.50
N ALA A 147 21.63 -2.69 -20.16
CA ALA A 147 21.14 -2.45 -18.81
C ALA A 147 20.22 -3.58 -18.31
N GLU A 148 19.31 -4.08 -19.15
CA GLU A 148 18.45 -5.21 -18.82
C GLU A 148 19.28 -6.47 -18.54
N LYS A 149 20.24 -6.78 -19.42
CA LYS A 149 21.13 -7.91 -19.24
C LYS A 149 21.91 -7.83 -17.92
N GLU A 150 22.49 -6.67 -17.61
CA GLU A 150 23.22 -6.47 -16.35
C GLU A 150 22.31 -6.68 -15.12
N LEU A 151 21.08 -6.15 -15.15
CA LEU A 151 20.14 -6.28 -14.04
C LEU A 151 19.65 -7.72 -13.87
N LEU A 152 19.39 -8.43 -14.96
CA LEU A 152 19.03 -9.84 -14.93
C LEU A 152 20.20 -10.72 -14.46
N GLU A 153 21.45 -10.40 -14.81
CA GLU A 153 22.64 -11.09 -14.29
C GLU A 153 22.85 -10.83 -12.80
N LYS A 154 22.67 -9.57 -12.36
CA LYS A 154 22.93 -9.15 -10.98
C LYS A 154 21.85 -9.63 -10.01
N TYR A 155 20.58 -9.49 -10.40
CA TYR A 155 19.45 -9.78 -9.53
C TYR A 155 18.77 -11.10 -9.84
N GLY A 156 19.12 -11.76 -10.94
CA GLY A 156 18.70 -13.12 -11.29
C GLY A 156 17.19 -13.29 -11.31
N MET A 157 16.61 -13.49 -12.49
CA MET A 157 15.38 -14.28 -12.52
C MET A 157 15.76 -15.73 -12.20
N ASP A 158 15.79 -16.05 -10.91
CA ASP A 158 15.84 -17.42 -10.46
C ASP A 158 14.59 -18.13 -11.02
N PRO A 159 14.72 -19.12 -11.92
CA PRO A 159 13.56 -19.84 -12.45
C PRO A 159 12.76 -20.54 -11.34
N GLU A 160 13.38 -20.80 -10.18
CA GLU A 160 12.71 -21.34 -8.99
C GLU A 160 11.93 -20.26 -8.22
N ASN A 161 12.24 -18.98 -8.41
CA ASN A 161 11.56 -17.82 -7.80
C ASN A 161 11.21 -16.76 -8.85
N PRO A 162 10.18 -17.01 -9.69
CA PRO A 162 9.75 -16.05 -10.70
C PRO A 162 9.24 -14.76 -10.06
N ILE A 163 9.37 -13.64 -10.79
CA ILE A 163 8.82 -12.35 -10.39
C ILE A 163 7.33 -12.51 -10.12
N THR A 164 6.92 -12.16 -8.91
CA THR A 164 5.54 -12.18 -8.50
C THR A 164 4.88 -10.82 -8.71
N LEU A 165 3.58 -10.85 -8.88
CA LEU A 165 2.78 -9.63 -8.92
C LEU A 165 2.93 -8.81 -7.62
N ASP A 166 3.06 -9.49 -6.48
CA ASP A 166 3.33 -8.90 -5.16
C ASP A 166 4.61 -8.06 -5.15
N GLU A 167 5.69 -8.56 -5.73
CA GLU A 167 6.95 -7.83 -5.88
C GLU A 167 6.82 -6.59 -6.76
N ILE A 168 6.05 -6.70 -7.86
CA ILE A 168 5.78 -5.56 -8.74
C ILE A 168 5.03 -4.49 -7.96
N TRP A 169 3.93 -4.81 -7.28
CA TRP A 169 3.11 -3.81 -6.56
C TRP A 169 3.82 -3.16 -5.36
N HIS A 170 4.67 -3.92 -4.64
CA HIS A 170 5.50 -3.33 -3.58
C HIS A 170 6.57 -2.38 -4.14
N GLY A 171 6.85 -2.40 -5.45
CA GLY A 171 7.83 -1.53 -6.08
C GLY A 171 9.28 -1.84 -5.72
N HIS A 172 9.57 -3.12 -5.43
CA HIS A 172 10.87 -3.66 -4.98
C HIS A 172 11.65 -2.84 -3.94
N LEU A 173 11.68 -3.33 -2.70
CA LEU A 173 12.52 -2.85 -1.58
C LEU A 173 14.04 -3.06 -1.77
N ARG A 174 14.49 -3.71 -2.86
CA ARG A 174 15.86 -4.23 -3.02
C ARG A 174 16.79 -3.36 -3.87
N GLU A 175 16.33 -2.26 -4.43
CA GLU A 175 17.20 -1.34 -5.18
C GLU A 175 17.64 -0.12 -4.39
N SER A 176 18.91 0.21 -4.59
CA SER A 176 19.45 1.53 -4.30
C SER A 176 18.88 2.52 -5.32
N TYR A 177 18.11 3.51 -4.87
CA TYR A 177 17.70 4.68 -5.64
C TYR A 177 18.94 5.38 -6.19
N THR A 178 19.44 5.11 -7.40
CA THR A 178 20.56 5.92 -7.95
C THR A 178 20.96 5.76 -9.42
N ASP A 179 20.30 4.97 -10.27
CA ASP A 179 20.71 4.94 -11.69
C ASP A 179 19.89 5.89 -12.57
N SER A 180 20.05 7.21 -12.35
CA SER A 180 19.44 8.26 -13.18
C SER A 180 20.01 8.31 -14.62
N SER A 181 21.04 7.50 -14.94
CA SER A 181 21.72 7.54 -16.23
C SER A 181 20.82 7.14 -17.42
N SER A 182 19.72 6.44 -17.15
CA SER A 182 18.77 6.03 -18.18
C SER A 182 17.72 7.11 -18.52
N TRP A 183 17.53 8.13 -17.68
CA TRP A 183 16.48 9.13 -17.90
C TRP A 183 16.68 9.96 -19.16
N SER A 184 17.93 10.29 -19.51
CA SER A 184 18.24 10.96 -20.77
C SER A 184 17.77 10.17 -21.99
N TRP A 185 17.91 8.83 -21.96
CA TRP A 185 17.42 7.96 -23.03
C TRP A 185 15.90 7.85 -23.04
N VAL A 186 15.26 7.80 -21.88
CA VAL A 186 13.79 7.84 -21.77
C VAL A 186 13.26 9.14 -22.37
N LYS A 187 13.84 10.30 -22.01
CA LYS A 187 13.53 11.61 -22.60
C LYS A 187 13.65 11.61 -24.11
N LEU A 188 14.77 11.09 -24.63
CA LEU A 188 15.03 11.01 -26.06
C LEU A 188 13.92 10.23 -26.78
N LEU A 189 13.62 9.01 -26.29
CA LEU A 189 12.63 8.13 -26.92
C LEU A 189 11.20 8.65 -26.76
N ALA A 190 10.84 9.18 -25.59
CA ALA A 190 9.53 9.75 -25.33
C ALA A 190 9.21 10.93 -26.27
N ASN A 191 10.22 11.70 -26.69
CA ASN A 191 10.03 12.83 -27.61
C ASN A 191 10.17 12.43 -29.10
N LEU A 192 11.12 11.56 -29.47
CA LEU A 192 11.31 11.18 -30.88
C LEU A 192 10.33 10.11 -31.36
N THR A 193 10.08 9.10 -30.53
CA THR A 193 9.37 7.88 -30.93
C THR A 193 8.76 7.17 -29.71
N PRO A 194 7.67 7.71 -29.11
CA PRO A 194 7.01 7.09 -27.96
C PRO A 194 6.66 5.62 -28.17
N ASN A 195 6.32 5.25 -29.42
CA ASN A 195 6.04 3.87 -29.80
C ASN A 195 7.23 2.93 -29.58
N LYS A 196 8.45 3.40 -29.81
CA LYS A 196 9.67 2.60 -29.61
C LYS A 196 10.00 2.45 -28.12
N LEU A 197 9.79 3.50 -27.32
CA LEU A 197 9.85 3.40 -25.86
C LEU A 197 8.86 2.34 -25.34
N PHE A 198 7.61 2.37 -25.84
CA PHE A 198 6.60 1.37 -25.51
C PHE A 198 7.05 -0.04 -25.87
N GLU A 199 7.56 -0.25 -27.09
CA GLU A 199 8.03 -1.56 -27.56
C GLU A 199 9.13 -2.09 -26.64
N LEU A 200 10.14 -1.27 -26.32
CA LEU A 200 11.20 -1.62 -25.39
C LEU A 200 10.64 -2.03 -24.02
N MET A 201 9.81 -1.18 -23.42
CA MET A 201 9.18 -1.47 -22.11
C MET A 201 8.31 -2.73 -22.14
N ASN A 202 7.65 -3.02 -23.26
CA ASN A 202 6.80 -4.20 -23.38
C ASN A 202 7.59 -5.51 -23.48
N PHE A 203 8.83 -5.48 -23.99
CA PHE A 203 9.71 -6.65 -24.04
C PHE A 203 10.56 -6.81 -22.78
N MET A 204 10.65 -5.78 -21.93
CA MET A 204 11.39 -5.85 -20.68
C MET A 204 10.81 -6.88 -19.72
N GLN A 205 11.72 -7.71 -19.22
CA GLN A 205 11.51 -8.72 -18.21
C GLN A 205 11.89 -8.22 -16.82
N SER A 206 12.83 -7.27 -16.73
CA SER A 206 13.30 -6.71 -15.47
C SER A 206 12.32 -5.67 -14.89
N PRO A 207 11.63 -5.94 -13.76
CA PRO A 207 10.77 -4.97 -13.11
C PRO A 207 11.56 -3.77 -12.57
N PHE A 208 12.84 -4.00 -12.28
CA PHE A 208 13.78 -2.96 -11.86
C PHE A 208 13.98 -1.91 -12.95
N LEU A 209 14.27 -2.36 -14.17
CA LEU A 209 14.46 -1.44 -15.30
C LEU A 209 13.16 -0.70 -15.64
N LEU A 210 12.02 -1.42 -15.62
CA LEU A 210 10.70 -0.81 -15.78
C LEU A 210 10.45 0.29 -14.74
N ASN A 211 10.73 0.02 -13.46
CA ASN A 211 10.57 1.03 -12.40
C ASN A 211 11.49 2.22 -12.61
N ARG A 212 12.77 2.03 -12.98
CA ARG A 212 13.69 3.13 -13.28
C ARG A 212 13.22 4.03 -14.42
N ILE A 213 12.60 3.44 -15.44
CA ILE A 213 12.00 4.18 -16.56
C ILE A 213 10.76 4.94 -16.08
N LEU A 214 9.89 4.30 -15.31
CA LEU A 214 8.68 4.93 -14.77
C LEU A 214 8.99 6.04 -13.76
N ASP A 215 10.10 5.96 -13.04
CA ASP A 215 10.57 7.01 -12.11
C ASP A 215 11.26 8.19 -12.85
N SER A 216 11.33 8.15 -14.18
CA SER A 216 11.92 9.25 -14.97
C SER A 216 11.06 10.53 -14.94
N PRO A 217 11.67 11.71 -15.10
CA PRO A 217 10.95 12.98 -15.17
C PRO A 217 9.86 13.02 -16.25
N GLU A 218 10.01 12.24 -17.32
CA GLU A 218 9.05 12.13 -18.41
C GLU A 218 7.73 11.53 -17.93
N PHE A 219 7.79 10.40 -17.22
CA PHE A 219 6.60 9.76 -16.65
C PHE A 219 6.07 10.50 -15.41
N ASP A 220 6.96 11.14 -14.65
CA ASP A 220 6.60 11.92 -13.47
C ASP A 220 5.77 13.17 -13.80
N LYS A 221 6.01 13.76 -14.97
CA LYS A 221 5.33 14.97 -15.44
C LYS A 221 4.20 14.67 -16.42
N ASN A 222 4.39 13.77 -17.38
CA ASN A 222 3.50 13.63 -18.52
C ASN A 222 2.41 12.57 -18.28
N LEU A 223 1.18 13.03 -18.03
CA LEU A 223 0.02 12.16 -17.86
C LEU A 223 -0.37 11.50 -19.19
N GLU A 224 -0.31 12.23 -20.30
CA GLU A 224 -0.68 11.69 -21.63
C GLU A 224 0.22 10.55 -22.07
N LEU A 225 1.51 10.64 -21.76
CA LEU A 225 2.44 9.53 -22.00
C LEU A 225 2.02 8.29 -21.21
N TRP A 226 1.70 8.45 -19.92
CA TRP A 226 1.22 7.34 -19.10
C TRP A 226 -0.10 6.76 -19.65
N GLU A 227 -1.07 7.59 -20.03
CA GLU A 227 -2.35 7.14 -20.61
C GLU A 227 -2.16 6.38 -21.92
N HIS A 228 -1.31 6.91 -22.80
CA HIS A 228 -0.97 6.27 -24.06
C HIS A 228 -0.38 4.87 -23.82
N MET A 229 0.56 4.76 -22.87
CA MET A 229 1.19 3.49 -22.51
C MET A 229 0.19 2.52 -21.87
N ILE A 230 -0.68 3.00 -20.97
CA ILE A 230 -1.74 2.20 -20.36
C ILE A 230 -2.69 1.65 -21.41
N LEU A 231 -3.15 2.44 -22.36
CA LEU A 231 -4.12 1.98 -23.36
C LEU A 231 -3.50 1.03 -24.38
N LYS A 232 -2.21 1.21 -24.69
CA LYS A 232 -1.48 0.38 -25.65
C LYS A 232 -0.95 -0.93 -25.05
N ALA A 233 -0.72 -0.98 -23.73
CA ALA A 233 -0.22 -2.17 -23.05
C ALA A 233 -1.15 -3.38 -23.29
N PRO A 234 -0.60 -4.57 -23.58
CA PRO A 234 -1.41 -5.77 -23.80
C PRO A 234 -2.24 -6.12 -22.56
N ALA A 235 -3.33 -6.84 -22.76
CA ALA A 235 -4.11 -7.38 -21.66
C ALA A 235 -3.22 -8.28 -20.79
N SER A 236 -3.16 -8.01 -19.48
CA SER A 236 -2.36 -8.81 -18.54
C SER A 236 -3.24 -9.59 -17.57
N PHE A 237 -4.54 -9.30 -17.53
CA PHE A 237 -5.47 -9.93 -16.61
C PHE A 237 -6.63 -10.60 -17.34
N GLU A 238 -6.99 -11.80 -16.89
CA GLU A 238 -8.23 -12.46 -17.29
C GLU A 238 -9.40 -11.93 -16.48
N SER A 239 -10.63 -12.18 -16.94
CA SER A 239 -11.85 -11.75 -16.23
C SER A 239 -11.96 -12.30 -14.82
N ASP A 240 -11.35 -13.45 -14.50
CA ASP A 240 -11.30 -14.01 -13.14
C ASP A 240 -10.19 -13.40 -12.26
N GLY A 241 -9.38 -12.49 -12.81
CA GLY A 241 -8.22 -11.89 -12.16
C GLY A 241 -6.92 -12.68 -12.32
N SER A 242 -6.87 -13.73 -13.13
CA SER A 242 -5.61 -14.44 -13.40
C SER A 242 -4.63 -13.51 -14.11
N TRP A 243 -3.36 -13.53 -13.68
CA TRP A 243 -2.30 -12.73 -14.30
C TRP A 243 -1.51 -13.55 -15.30
N GLN A 244 -1.36 -13.04 -16.51
CA GLN A 244 -0.70 -13.71 -17.63
C GLN A 244 0.82 -13.46 -17.72
N GLY A 245 1.43 -12.94 -16.65
CA GLY A 245 2.89 -12.75 -16.55
C GLY A 245 3.44 -11.43 -17.14
N GLY A 246 2.60 -10.58 -17.72
CA GLY A 246 3.03 -9.27 -18.23
C GLY A 246 3.36 -8.28 -17.09
N ALA A 247 4.60 -7.78 -17.05
CA ALA A 247 5.07 -6.87 -15.98
C ALA A 247 4.76 -5.39 -16.22
N LEU A 248 4.65 -4.97 -17.49
CA LEU A 248 4.46 -3.56 -17.86
C LEU A 248 3.17 -2.96 -17.32
N LEU A 249 2.02 -3.60 -17.58
CA LEU A 249 0.72 -3.05 -17.15
C LEU A 249 0.61 -2.93 -15.62
N PRO A 250 0.92 -3.97 -14.81
CA PRO A 250 0.93 -3.82 -13.35
C PRO A 250 1.88 -2.72 -12.85
N SER A 251 3.05 -2.55 -13.48
CA SER A 251 4.01 -1.50 -13.13
C SER A 251 3.47 -0.10 -13.42
N LEU A 252 2.83 0.10 -14.58
CA LEU A 252 2.17 1.36 -14.95
C LEU A 252 1.03 1.71 -13.99
N ILE A 253 0.20 0.72 -13.62
CA ILE A 253 -0.91 0.89 -12.67
C ILE A 253 -0.38 1.31 -11.29
N ARG A 254 0.65 0.61 -10.79
CA ARG A 254 1.32 0.96 -9.54
C ARG A 254 1.86 2.38 -9.58
N HIS A 255 2.61 2.73 -10.63
CA HIS A 255 3.20 4.06 -10.79
C HIS A 255 2.13 5.15 -10.75
N GLY A 256 1.07 5.03 -11.58
CA GLY A 256 0.01 6.03 -11.62
C GLY A 256 -0.76 6.14 -10.31
N GLY A 257 -1.08 5.00 -9.67
CA GLY A 257 -1.73 4.99 -8.35
C GLY A 257 -0.88 5.65 -7.26
N ALA A 258 0.42 5.32 -7.20
CA ALA A 258 1.36 5.93 -6.27
C ALA A 258 1.51 7.44 -6.52
N LYS A 259 1.54 7.86 -7.78
CA LYS A 259 1.64 9.27 -8.17
C LYS A 259 0.44 10.08 -7.69
N ILE A 260 -0.78 9.57 -7.88
CA ILE A 260 -2.01 10.24 -7.44
C ILE A 260 -2.06 10.36 -5.91
N VAL A 261 -1.71 9.31 -5.18
CA VAL A 261 -1.65 9.36 -3.70
C VAL A 261 -0.57 10.34 -3.24
N HIS A 262 0.61 10.33 -3.87
CA HIS A 262 1.69 11.26 -3.53
C HIS A 262 1.30 12.72 -3.74
N LEU A 263 0.58 13.02 -4.84
CA LEU A 263 0.03 14.35 -5.08
C LEU A 263 -1.05 14.71 -4.05
N GLY A 264 -1.87 13.74 -3.63
CA GLY A 264 -2.84 13.87 -2.54
C GLY A 264 -2.26 14.24 -1.19
N ASP A 265 -1.01 13.85 -0.95
CA ASP A 265 -0.24 14.14 0.26
C ASP A 265 0.61 15.42 0.16
N SER A 266 0.69 16.05 -1.01
CA SER A 266 1.53 17.23 -1.26
C SER A 266 1.03 18.46 -0.48
N THR A 267 1.98 19.28 -0.04
CA THR A 267 1.73 20.58 0.61
C THR A 267 2.24 21.75 -0.22
N GLU A 268 2.66 21.51 -1.47
CA GLU A 268 3.28 22.54 -2.33
C GLU A 268 2.29 23.62 -2.77
N HIS A 269 1.00 23.27 -2.87
CA HIS A 269 -0.07 24.18 -3.27
C HIS A 269 -1.17 24.28 -2.20
N PRO A 270 -1.92 25.41 -2.15
CA PRO A 270 -3.07 25.54 -1.25
C PRO A 270 -4.13 24.46 -1.52
N PRO A 271 -4.81 23.92 -0.48
CA PRO A 271 -5.82 22.87 -0.65
C PRO A 271 -6.94 23.21 -1.64
N ALA A 272 -7.35 24.49 -1.71
CA ALA A 272 -8.39 24.95 -2.62
C ALA A 272 -8.05 24.81 -4.12
N VAL A 273 -6.75 24.75 -4.46
CA VAL A 273 -6.27 24.52 -5.84
C VAL A 273 -5.96 23.03 -6.05
N LEU A 274 -5.35 22.41 -5.04
CA LEU A 274 -4.86 21.04 -5.12
C LEU A 274 -6.01 20.02 -5.16
N GLU A 275 -7.08 20.22 -4.38
CA GLU A 275 -8.21 19.29 -4.31
C GLU A 275 -8.98 19.14 -5.64
N PRO A 276 -9.41 20.21 -6.33
CA PRO A 276 -10.05 20.09 -7.65
C PRO A 276 -9.13 19.43 -8.70
N HIS A 277 -7.84 19.75 -8.67
CA HIS A 277 -6.84 19.16 -9.57
C HIS A 277 -6.73 17.65 -9.36
N ILE A 278 -6.52 17.21 -8.13
CA ILE A 278 -6.40 15.78 -7.80
C ILE A 278 -7.68 15.03 -8.13
N ARG A 279 -8.87 15.59 -7.84
CA ARG A 279 -10.14 14.95 -8.21
C ARG A 279 -10.27 14.80 -9.73
N SER A 280 -9.87 15.81 -10.50
CA SER A 280 -9.82 15.72 -11.97
C SER A 280 -8.84 14.65 -12.45
N LEU A 281 -7.68 14.52 -11.82
CA LEU A 281 -6.69 13.49 -12.13
C LEU A 281 -7.21 12.09 -11.81
N LEU A 282 -7.85 11.90 -10.65
CA LEU A 282 -8.45 10.62 -10.26
C LEU A 282 -9.49 10.18 -11.28
N THR A 283 -10.41 11.08 -11.68
CA THR A 283 -11.42 10.77 -12.70
C THR A 283 -10.76 10.32 -14.00
N ARG A 284 -9.76 11.07 -14.48
CA ARG A 284 -9.08 10.79 -15.74
C ARG A 284 -8.26 9.48 -15.69
N PHE A 285 -7.61 9.20 -14.56
CA PHE A 285 -6.91 7.94 -14.30
C PHE A 285 -7.87 6.74 -14.34
N VAL A 286 -9.01 6.84 -13.65
CA VAL A 286 -10.02 5.78 -13.61
C VAL A 286 -10.68 5.58 -14.98
N ASP A 287 -11.02 6.67 -15.68
CA ASP A 287 -11.61 6.61 -17.02
C ASP A 287 -10.65 5.98 -18.05
N THR A 288 -9.34 6.22 -17.90
CA THR A 288 -8.33 5.59 -18.77
C THR A 288 -8.24 4.08 -18.51
N LEU A 289 -8.21 3.66 -17.24
CA LEU A 289 -8.19 2.24 -16.91
C LEU A 289 -9.48 1.53 -17.34
N ALA A 290 -10.64 2.16 -17.18
CA ALA A 290 -11.95 1.61 -17.53
C ALA A 290 -12.15 1.38 -19.03
N GLN A 291 -11.36 2.03 -19.90
CA GLN A 291 -11.38 1.78 -21.35
C GLN A 291 -10.76 0.44 -21.76
N ARG A 292 -10.04 -0.22 -20.85
CA ARG A 292 -9.35 -1.47 -21.16
C ARG A 292 -10.30 -2.67 -21.16
N SER A 293 -10.03 -3.63 -22.03
CA SER A 293 -10.79 -4.88 -22.11
C SER A 293 -10.58 -5.80 -20.90
N ASP A 294 -9.44 -5.71 -20.21
CA ASP A 294 -9.10 -6.48 -19.02
C ASP A 294 -9.37 -5.74 -17.70
N PHE A 295 -10.12 -4.64 -17.74
CA PHE A 295 -10.40 -3.78 -16.58
C PHE A 295 -10.99 -4.55 -15.39
N GLU A 296 -11.93 -5.46 -15.62
CA GLU A 296 -12.55 -6.26 -14.54
C GLU A 296 -11.52 -7.15 -13.83
N GLY A 297 -10.70 -7.86 -14.61
CA GLY A 297 -9.63 -8.71 -14.08
C GLY A 297 -8.58 -7.92 -13.31
N MET A 298 -8.18 -6.78 -13.87
CA MET A 298 -7.27 -5.83 -13.26
C MET A 298 -7.84 -5.31 -11.92
N PHE A 299 -9.10 -4.90 -11.87
CA PHE A 299 -9.74 -4.42 -10.66
C PHE A 299 -9.82 -5.49 -9.58
N LYS A 300 -10.13 -6.75 -9.93
CA LYS A 300 -10.13 -7.85 -8.95
C LYS A 300 -8.79 -8.01 -8.26
N ARG A 301 -7.68 -7.88 -8.99
CA ARG A 301 -6.33 -8.03 -8.44
C ARG A 301 -5.84 -6.77 -7.74
N TRP A 302 -5.85 -5.65 -8.44
CA TRP A 302 -5.33 -4.41 -7.89
C TRP A 302 -6.26 -3.80 -6.84
N GLY A 303 -7.58 -3.96 -6.96
CA GLY A 303 -8.53 -3.58 -5.91
C GLY A 303 -8.31 -4.37 -4.61
N THR A 304 -7.92 -5.65 -4.72
CA THR A 304 -7.51 -6.46 -3.55
C THR A 304 -6.23 -5.93 -2.93
N TRP A 305 -5.27 -5.53 -3.75
CA TRP A 305 -4.06 -4.84 -3.28
C TRP A 305 -4.37 -3.50 -2.57
N LEU A 306 -5.24 -2.65 -3.15
CA LEU A 306 -5.65 -1.38 -2.54
C LEU A 306 -6.39 -1.61 -1.22
N THR A 307 -7.25 -2.64 -1.17
CA THR A 307 -7.92 -3.07 0.07
C THR A 307 -6.89 -3.48 1.12
N ARG A 308 -5.86 -4.24 0.75
CA ARG A 308 -4.76 -4.60 1.68
C ARG A 308 -4.15 -3.35 2.31
N GLN A 309 -3.79 -2.34 1.51
CA GLN A 309 -3.20 -1.11 2.03
C GLN A 309 -4.10 -0.43 3.07
N HIS A 310 -5.40 -0.38 2.80
CA HIS A 310 -6.40 0.18 3.71
C HIS A 310 -6.55 -0.62 5.02
N LEU A 311 -6.52 -1.95 4.96
CA LEU A 311 -6.65 -2.81 6.15
C LEU A 311 -5.46 -2.67 7.12
N HIS A 312 -4.24 -2.48 6.57
CA HIS A 312 -3.00 -2.43 7.36
C HIS A 312 -2.61 -1.05 7.85
N PHE A 313 -2.96 -0.02 7.09
CA PHE A 313 -2.61 1.36 7.39
C PHE A 313 -3.88 2.22 7.45
N PRO A 314 -4.83 1.90 8.36
CA PRO A 314 -6.00 2.74 8.52
C PRO A 314 -5.54 4.17 8.83
N VAL A 315 -6.19 5.14 8.19
CA VAL A 315 -5.84 6.57 8.12
C VAL A 315 -5.05 7.06 9.35
N ARG A 316 -3.85 7.59 9.09
CA ARG A 316 -2.91 8.08 10.10
C ARG A 316 -3.56 9.15 11.01
N ALA A 317 -3.05 9.19 12.25
CA ALA A 317 -3.32 10.10 13.36
C ALA A 317 -4.38 11.22 13.17
N PRO A 318 -5.32 11.39 14.13
CA PRO A 318 -6.34 12.44 14.06
C PRO A 318 -5.68 13.82 13.88
N GLY A 319 -6.00 14.51 12.77
CA GLY A 319 -5.56 15.88 12.50
C GLY A 319 -4.92 16.14 11.13
N ARG A 320 -4.46 15.12 10.40
CA ARG A 320 -3.95 15.30 9.02
C ARG A 320 -5.07 15.01 8.02
N LYS A 321 -5.66 16.06 7.44
CA LYS A 321 -6.64 15.92 6.35
C LYS A 321 -5.90 15.61 5.06
N VAL A 322 -5.87 14.34 4.67
CA VAL A 322 -5.38 13.90 3.35
C VAL A 322 -6.48 14.20 2.33
N ILE A 323 -6.10 14.68 1.15
CA ILE A 323 -7.09 15.02 0.09
C ILE A 323 -7.61 13.75 -0.59
N LEU A 324 -6.72 12.77 -0.81
CA LEU A 324 -7.01 11.52 -1.49
C LEU A 324 -6.06 10.42 -0.99
N ASP A 325 -6.59 9.21 -0.75
CA ASP A 325 -5.78 8.03 -0.44
C ASP A 325 -6.09 6.81 -1.35
N SER A 326 -5.49 5.65 -1.02
CA SER A 326 -5.69 4.40 -1.78
C SER A 326 -7.14 3.90 -1.76
N GLN A 327 -7.91 4.24 -0.72
CA GLN A 327 -9.31 3.87 -0.60
C GLN A 327 -10.18 4.68 -1.57
N ASP A 328 -9.87 5.96 -1.78
CA ASP A 328 -10.55 6.78 -2.78
C ASP A 328 -10.37 6.23 -4.21
N ILE A 329 -9.14 5.80 -4.54
CA ILE A 329 -8.84 5.14 -5.82
C ILE A 329 -9.66 3.86 -5.96
N PHE A 330 -9.69 3.03 -4.91
CA PHE A 330 -10.45 1.79 -4.89
C PHE A 330 -11.94 2.02 -5.19
N TRP A 331 -12.56 3.00 -4.52
CA TRP A 331 -13.98 3.29 -4.72
C TRP A 331 -14.27 3.86 -6.11
N ALA A 332 -13.43 4.76 -6.61
CA ALA A 332 -13.63 5.33 -7.94
C ALA A 332 -13.52 4.26 -9.05
N LEU A 333 -12.63 3.28 -8.89
CA LEU A 333 -12.56 2.13 -9.80
C LEU A 333 -13.80 1.24 -9.71
N ALA A 334 -14.28 0.98 -8.49
CA ALA A 334 -15.44 0.12 -8.26
C ALA A 334 -16.72 0.66 -8.94
N GLU A 335 -16.90 1.98 -8.99
CA GLU A 335 -18.01 2.64 -9.68
C GLU A 335 -18.03 2.38 -11.20
N LYS A 336 -16.90 2.00 -11.80
CA LYS A 336 -16.80 1.68 -13.24
C LYS A 336 -17.07 0.21 -13.56
N ILE A 337 -17.17 -0.65 -12.55
CA ILE A 337 -17.39 -2.09 -12.76
C ILE A 337 -18.83 -2.34 -13.16
N SER A 338 -19.08 -3.15 -14.19
CA SER A 338 -20.45 -3.52 -14.55
C SER A 338 -21.10 -4.39 -13.44
N PRO A 339 -22.40 -4.20 -13.13
CA PRO A 339 -23.17 -5.13 -12.30
C PRO A 339 -23.18 -6.56 -12.84
N SER A 340 -22.96 -6.74 -14.15
CA SER A 340 -22.85 -8.05 -14.81
C SER A 340 -21.47 -8.70 -14.72
N SER A 341 -20.55 -8.13 -13.95
CA SER A 341 -19.19 -8.65 -13.79
C SER A 341 -19.19 -10.09 -13.28
N SER A 342 -18.20 -10.85 -13.75
CA SER A 342 -18.06 -12.25 -13.36
C SER A 342 -17.78 -12.35 -11.86
N LYS A 343 -18.45 -13.29 -11.19
CA LYS A 343 -18.14 -13.66 -9.80
C LYS A 343 -16.98 -14.65 -9.70
N SER A 344 -16.45 -15.11 -10.84
CA SER A 344 -15.34 -16.05 -10.85
C SER A 344 -14.08 -15.37 -10.33
N ILE A 345 -13.35 -16.15 -9.54
CA ILE A 345 -12.10 -15.75 -8.91
C ILE A 345 -11.04 -16.74 -9.35
N SER A 346 -9.91 -16.20 -9.79
CA SER A 346 -8.76 -16.98 -10.20
C SER A 346 -8.27 -17.91 -9.08
N LYS A 347 -7.92 -19.14 -9.47
CA LYS A 347 -7.17 -20.05 -8.61
C LYS A 347 -5.73 -19.55 -8.35
N MET A 348 -5.26 -18.57 -9.12
CA MET A 348 -3.96 -17.93 -8.96
C MET A 348 -3.95 -16.80 -7.91
N LEU A 349 -5.03 -16.61 -7.12
CA LEU A 349 -4.95 -15.86 -5.86
C LEU A 349 -4.17 -16.64 -4.78
N ASP A 350 -3.13 -17.38 -5.17
CA ASP A 350 -2.38 -18.27 -4.27
C ASP A 350 -1.16 -17.57 -3.64
N ASN A 351 -0.99 -16.25 -3.87
CA ASN A 351 -0.17 -15.45 -2.97
C ASN A 351 -0.77 -15.53 -1.57
N SER A 352 0.09 -15.72 -0.57
CA SER A 352 -0.31 -16.09 0.78
C SER A 352 -1.46 -15.26 1.34
N TRP A 353 -1.55 -13.97 1.06
CA TRP A 353 -2.49 -13.07 1.71
C TRP A 353 -3.77 -12.76 0.92
N GLU A 354 -3.79 -13.00 -0.39
CA GLU A 354 -4.80 -12.47 -1.30
C GLU A 354 -6.23 -12.97 -1.05
N PRO A 355 -6.49 -14.27 -0.75
CA PRO A 355 -7.86 -14.77 -0.62
C PRO A 355 -8.66 -14.07 0.47
N TRP A 356 -8.05 -13.83 1.64
CA TRP A 356 -8.73 -13.21 2.77
C TRP A 356 -8.94 -11.71 2.53
N VAL A 357 -7.98 -11.03 1.90
CA VAL A 357 -8.16 -9.62 1.54
C VAL A 357 -9.21 -9.46 0.44
N TYR A 358 -9.26 -10.37 -0.54
CA TYR A 358 -10.30 -10.38 -1.56
C TYR A 358 -11.70 -10.56 -0.93
N GLN A 359 -11.81 -11.46 0.05
CA GLN A 359 -13.04 -11.63 0.83
C GLN A 359 -13.44 -10.33 1.55
N SER A 360 -12.48 -9.65 2.19
CA SER A 360 -12.70 -8.34 2.81
C SER A 360 -13.13 -7.28 1.78
N MET A 361 -12.50 -7.26 0.60
CA MET A 361 -12.82 -6.35 -0.49
C MET A 361 -14.28 -6.52 -0.93
N LEU A 362 -14.73 -7.75 -1.16
CA LEU A 362 -16.11 -8.02 -1.55
C LEU A 362 -17.12 -7.58 -0.49
N ALA A 363 -16.81 -7.78 0.79
CA ALA A 363 -17.66 -7.31 1.88
C ALA A 363 -17.80 -5.78 1.86
N LEU A 364 -16.68 -5.05 1.70
CA LEU A 364 -16.70 -3.60 1.56
C LEU A 364 -17.53 -3.17 0.35
N LEU A 365 -17.31 -3.77 -0.83
CA LEU A 365 -18.07 -3.45 -2.04
C LEU A 365 -19.58 -3.63 -1.84
N HIS A 366 -19.99 -4.75 -1.24
CA HIS A 366 -21.39 -5.02 -0.94
C HIS A 366 -21.98 -3.99 0.03
N SER A 367 -21.24 -3.58 1.08
CA SER A 367 -21.78 -2.58 2.03
C SER A 367 -22.11 -1.23 1.39
N LYS A 368 -21.30 -0.79 0.41
CA LYS A 368 -21.48 0.51 -0.23
C LYS A 368 -22.40 0.45 -1.45
N MET A 369 -22.36 -0.66 -2.20
CA MET A 369 -23.04 -0.84 -3.48
C MET A 369 -23.73 -2.22 -3.55
N PRO A 370 -24.72 -2.49 -2.69
CA PRO A 370 -25.35 -3.82 -2.58
C PRO A 370 -26.11 -4.26 -3.84
N GLU A 371 -26.59 -3.30 -4.64
CA GLU A 371 -27.28 -3.57 -5.92
C GLU A 371 -26.31 -4.05 -7.02
N GLN A 372 -25.05 -3.66 -6.94
CA GLN A 372 -24.01 -3.96 -7.93
C GLN A 372 -23.17 -5.17 -7.52
N PHE A 373 -22.87 -5.31 -6.23
CA PHE A 373 -22.04 -6.39 -5.69
C PHE A 373 -22.85 -7.23 -4.71
N SER A 374 -22.94 -8.54 -4.96
CA SER A 374 -23.58 -9.47 -4.02
C SER A 374 -22.72 -9.73 -2.79
N ALA A 375 -23.37 -10.10 -1.68
CA ALA A 375 -22.68 -10.58 -0.49
C ALA A 375 -21.69 -11.71 -0.83
N PRO A 376 -20.51 -11.74 -0.19
CA PRO A 376 -19.46 -12.70 -0.52
C PRO A 376 -19.79 -14.12 -0.05
N ASP A 377 -19.37 -15.14 -0.81
CA ASP A 377 -19.50 -16.55 -0.39
C ASP A 377 -18.38 -16.92 0.59
N VAL A 378 -18.76 -17.12 1.85
CA VAL A 378 -17.85 -17.47 2.95
C VAL A 378 -17.51 -18.97 3.04
N LYS A 379 -18.11 -19.84 2.22
CA LYS A 379 -17.96 -21.31 2.37
C LYS A 379 -16.52 -21.78 2.27
N ASN A 380 -15.75 -21.24 1.31
CA ASN A 380 -14.36 -21.62 1.12
C ASN A 380 -13.48 -21.13 2.26
N PHE A 381 -13.69 -19.89 2.71
CA PHE A 381 -13.04 -19.32 3.89
C PHE A 381 -13.26 -20.18 5.14
N ILE A 382 -14.51 -20.54 5.44
CA ILE A 382 -14.85 -21.41 6.59
C ILE A 382 -14.18 -22.79 6.46
N LYS A 383 -14.07 -23.32 5.22
CA LYS A 383 -13.46 -24.63 4.98
C LYS A 383 -11.97 -24.70 5.31
N GLU A 384 -11.26 -23.57 5.24
CA GLU A 384 -9.82 -23.51 5.56
C GLU A 384 -9.53 -23.85 7.02
N TRP A 385 -10.47 -23.55 7.93
CA TRP A 385 -10.33 -23.75 9.37
C TRP A 385 -10.52 -25.19 9.84
N TYR A 386 -11.08 -26.09 9.03
CA TYR A 386 -11.21 -27.50 9.42
C TYR A 386 -9.88 -28.23 9.24
N LEU A 387 -9.13 -28.39 10.31
CA LEU A 387 -7.85 -29.10 10.29
C LEU A 387 -8.00 -30.46 10.95
N THR A 388 -7.61 -31.52 10.25
CA THR A 388 -7.28 -32.80 10.88
C THR A 388 -5.88 -32.74 11.50
N PRO A 389 -5.52 -33.62 12.45
CA PRO A 389 -4.18 -33.64 13.04
C PRO A 389 -3.05 -33.72 12.00
N THR A 390 -3.30 -34.37 10.85
CA THR A 390 -2.35 -34.48 9.74
C THR A 390 -2.31 -33.25 8.84
N ASP A 391 -3.38 -32.44 8.79
CA ASP A 391 -3.47 -31.29 7.89
C ASP A 391 -2.54 -30.14 8.31
N TRP A 392 -2.23 -30.02 9.61
CA TRP A 392 -1.43 -28.92 10.13
C TRP A 392 -0.01 -28.87 9.55
N ASN A 393 0.60 -30.04 9.37
CA ASN A 393 1.92 -30.19 8.73
C ASN A 393 1.84 -30.28 7.20
N SER A 394 0.64 -30.32 6.63
CA SER A 394 0.43 -30.41 5.19
C SER A 394 0.42 -29.03 4.51
N LYS A 395 0.33 -29.02 3.17
CA LYS A 395 0.08 -27.81 2.37
C LYS A 395 -1.14 -27.02 2.85
N LYS A 396 -2.16 -27.67 3.42
CA LYS A 396 -3.36 -27.01 3.94
C LYS A 396 -3.04 -26.14 5.16
N GLY A 397 -2.35 -26.69 6.15
CA GLY A 397 -1.90 -25.93 7.33
C GLY A 397 -0.90 -24.82 6.96
N GLN A 398 0.03 -25.10 6.04
CA GLN A 398 0.95 -24.08 5.51
C GLN A 398 0.20 -22.93 4.82
N LYS A 399 -0.82 -23.24 4.02
CA LYS A 399 -1.68 -22.23 3.37
C LYS A 399 -2.45 -21.38 4.38
N LEU A 400 -3.05 -22.01 5.39
CA LEU A 400 -3.77 -21.28 6.44
C LEU A 400 -2.85 -20.32 7.21
N ARG A 401 -1.65 -20.78 7.64
CA ARG A 401 -0.68 -19.91 8.32
C ARG A 401 -0.34 -18.67 7.47
N ARG A 402 -0.01 -18.91 6.20
CA ARG A 402 0.29 -17.89 5.18
C ARG A 402 -0.84 -16.87 4.99
N HIS A 403 -2.10 -17.32 4.95
CA HIS A 403 -3.27 -16.45 4.84
C HIS A 403 -3.40 -15.45 5.99
N THR A 404 -2.94 -15.84 7.18
CA THR A 404 -3.12 -15.04 8.39
C THR A 404 -2.03 -14.02 8.65
N ASP A 405 -0.94 -14.02 7.88
CA ASP A 405 0.19 -13.10 8.07
C ASP A 405 -0.26 -11.62 8.10
N GLN A 406 -1.30 -11.28 7.33
CA GLN A 406 -1.86 -9.93 7.27
C GLN A 406 -2.87 -9.61 8.39
N TYR A 407 -3.44 -10.64 9.02
CA TYR A 407 -4.49 -10.50 10.04
C TYR A 407 -3.98 -10.84 11.45
N HIS A 408 -2.68 -11.11 11.56
CA HIS A 408 -2.04 -11.45 12.80
C HIS A 408 -1.88 -10.21 13.68
N ALA A 409 -2.75 -10.08 14.67
CA ALA A 409 -2.76 -8.96 15.59
C ALA A 409 -2.39 -9.41 17.01
N ASN A 410 -1.47 -8.67 17.64
CA ASN A 410 -1.13 -8.86 19.05
C ASN A 410 -2.16 -8.21 19.99
N ARG A 411 -3.14 -7.47 19.45
CA ARG A 411 -4.22 -6.85 20.21
C ARG A 411 -5.56 -7.16 19.53
N PRO A 412 -6.62 -7.36 20.32
CA PRO A 412 -7.96 -7.55 19.78
C PRO A 412 -8.47 -6.28 19.11
N ASN A 413 -9.58 -6.44 18.40
CA ASN A 413 -10.40 -5.39 17.81
C ASN A 413 -9.74 -4.68 16.62
N THR A 414 -9.03 -5.42 15.78
CA THR A 414 -8.34 -4.85 14.62
C THR A 414 -9.29 -4.57 13.45
N TYR A 415 -9.01 -3.51 12.71
CA TYR A 415 -9.82 -3.14 11.55
C TYR A 415 -9.86 -4.25 10.48
N ALA A 416 -8.73 -4.90 10.21
CA ALA A 416 -8.64 -6.02 9.29
C ALA A 416 -9.58 -7.18 9.69
N CYS A 417 -9.52 -7.65 10.93
CA CYS A 417 -10.40 -8.71 11.43
C CYS A 417 -11.87 -8.28 11.45
N ARG A 418 -12.18 -7.01 11.74
CA ARG A 418 -13.55 -6.49 11.65
C ARG A 418 -14.13 -6.58 10.25
N VAL A 419 -13.39 -6.14 9.23
CA VAL A 419 -13.87 -6.20 7.84
C VAL A 419 -14.02 -7.65 7.37
N LEU A 420 -13.11 -8.54 7.77
CA LEU A 420 -13.24 -9.97 7.47
C LEU A 420 -14.44 -10.59 8.21
N GLY A 421 -14.65 -10.23 9.47
CA GLY A 421 -15.84 -10.62 10.24
C GLY A 421 -17.13 -10.11 9.61
N PHE A 422 -17.14 -8.88 9.11
CA PHE A 422 -18.28 -8.31 8.40
C PHE A 422 -18.68 -9.16 7.18
N SER A 423 -17.71 -9.76 6.46
CA SER A 423 -18.02 -10.69 5.36
C SER A 423 -18.87 -11.89 5.78
N ILE A 424 -18.74 -12.34 7.04
CA ILE A 424 -19.51 -13.44 7.63
C ILE A 424 -20.82 -12.92 8.22
N ALA A 425 -20.83 -11.72 8.81
CA ALA A 425 -22.02 -11.07 9.35
C ALA A 425 -23.12 -10.86 8.30
N LEU A 426 -22.74 -10.70 7.02
CA LEU A 426 -23.67 -10.61 5.88
C LEU A 426 -24.46 -11.91 5.62
N SER A 427 -24.13 -13.02 6.28
CA SER A 427 -24.87 -14.29 6.16
C SER A 427 -25.86 -14.46 7.31
N ASP A 428 -27.06 -14.94 7.01
CA ASP A 428 -28.09 -15.26 8.01
C ASP A 428 -27.66 -16.31 9.06
N ASP A 429 -26.63 -17.10 8.78
CA ASP A 429 -26.13 -18.19 9.64
C ASP A 429 -24.78 -17.85 10.30
N PHE A 430 -24.45 -16.56 10.45
CA PHE A 430 -23.14 -16.07 10.92
C PHE A 430 -22.64 -16.74 12.21
N THR A 431 -23.54 -17.01 13.17
CA THR A 431 -23.19 -17.64 14.46
C THR A 431 -22.71 -19.08 14.25
N ASN A 432 -23.45 -19.87 13.47
CA ASN A 432 -23.06 -21.25 13.18
C ASN A 432 -21.83 -21.30 12.28
N HIS A 433 -21.63 -20.34 11.38
CA HIS A 433 -20.41 -20.20 10.60
C HIS A 433 -19.18 -20.00 11.49
N TRP A 434 -19.25 -19.11 12.49
CA TRP A 434 -18.16 -18.94 13.44
C TRP A 434 -17.93 -20.18 14.31
N LEU A 435 -19.01 -20.77 14.85
CA LEU A 435 -18.92 -22.02 15.63
C LEU A 435 -18.30 -23.18 14.84
N LYS A 436 -18.60 -23.27 13.53
CA LYS A 436 -17.99 -24.24 12.62
C LYS A 436 -16.48 -24.06 12.52
N MET A 437 -16.00 -22.82 12.40
CA MET A 437 -14.56 -22.53 12.38
C MET A 437 -13.90 -22.88 13.73
N TRP A 438 -14.53 -22.49 14.85
CA TRP A 438 -14.04 -22.82 16.20
C TRP A 438 -13.95 -24.34 16.48
N LYS A 439 -14.96 -25.08 16.04
CA LYS A 439 -14.96 -26.55 16.13
C LYS A 439 -13.98 -27.19 15.13
N GLY A 440 -13.75 -26.55 13.99
CA GLY A 440 -12.76 -27.00 13.00
C GLY A 440 -11.31 -26.83 13.45
N SER A 441 -11.03 -25.89 14.36
CA SER A 441 -9.70 -25.55 14.84
C SER A 441 -9.25 -26.31 16.09
N VAL A 442 -9.88 -27.45 16.42
CA VAL A 442 -9.53 -28.30 17.58
C VAL A 442 -8.04 -28.63 17.64
N VAL A 443 -7.45 -28.99 16.50
CA VAL A 443 -6.01 -29.32 16.41
C VAL A 443 -5.12 -28.15 16.86
N LEU A 444 -5.51 -26.91 16.56
CA LEU A 444 -4.75 -25.73 17.00
C LEU A 444 -4.82 -25.56 18.52
N ARG A 445 -5.98 -25.83 19.11
CA ARG A 445 -6.17 -25.78 20.57
C ARG A 445 -5.41 -26.90 21.28
N GLU A 446 -5.40 -28.11 20.74
CA GLU A 446 -4.58 -29.23 21.24
C GLU A 446 -3.08 -28.90 21.22
N ILE A 447 -2.58 -28.25 20.16
CA ILE A 447 -1.18 -27.79 20.09
C ILE A 447 -0.84 -26.84 21.25
N LEU A 448 -1.75 -25.91 21.56
CA LEU A 448 -1.56 -24.92 22.61
C LEU A 448 -1.68 -25.53 24.02
N GLU A 449 -2.59 -26.48 24.21
CA GLU A 449 -2.77 -27.20 25.47
C GLU A 449 -1.60 -28.14 25.78
N PHE A 450 -1.22 -29.00 24.84
CA PHE A 450 -0.23 -30.07 25.08
C PHE A 450 1.23 -29.65 24.86
N ARG A 451 1.47 -28.51 24.20
CA ARG A 451 2.78 -27.87 24.06
C ARG A 451 3.89 -28.84 23.65
N PRO A 452 3.84 -29.40 22.43
CA PRO A 452 4.83 -30.38 21.98
C PRO A 452 6.26 -29.83 22.14
N VAL A 453 7.02 -30.41 23.08
CA VAL A 453 8.39 -30.00 23.48
C VAL A 453 9.44 -30.48 22.47
N TYR A 454 9.13 -31.52 21.70
CA TYR A 454 10.02 -32.07 20.70
C TYR A 454 9.97 -31.23 19.44
N GLN A 455 11.15 -30.82 18.96
CA GLN A 455 11.41 -30.12 17.70
C GLN A 455 10.30 -30.35 16.67
N ILE A 456 9.31 -29.48 16.75
CA ILE A 456 8.42 -29.21 15.65
C ILE A 456 9.36 -28.70 14.56
N SER A 457 9.25 -29.23 13.36
CA SER A 457 10.10 -28.89 12.21
C SER A 457 10.39 -27.39 12.16
N GLY A 458 11.49 -26.97 11.53
CA GLY A 458 11.79 -25.55 11.30
C GLY A 458 10.69 -24.77 10.53
N GLU A 459 9.58 -25.42 10.19
CA GLU A 459 8.44 -24.90 9.43
C GLU A 459 7.41 -24.13 10.26
N TRP A 460 7.20 -24.44 11.55
CA TRP A 460 6.22 -23.73 12.39
C TRP A 460 6.50 -23.83 13.90
N LYS A 461 5.92 -22.92 14.68
CA LYS A 461 6.01 -22.84 16.14
C LYS A 461 4.63 -22.80 16.78
N PRO A 462 4.45 -23.22 18.04
CA PRO A 462 3.15 -23.14 18.72
C PRO A 462 2.57 -21.71 18.77
N ALA A 463 3.44 -20.69 18.74
CA ALA A 463 3.03 -19.29 18.61
C ALA A 463 2.23 -19.00 17.32
N ASP A 464 2.46 -19.76 16.24
CA ASP A 464 1.69 -19.62 14.98
C ASP A 464 0.24 -20.09 15.18
N ALA A 465 0.05 -21.17 15.95
CA ALA A 465 -1.29 -21.64 16.33
C ALA A 465 -2.00 -20.63 17.23
N SER A 466 -1.28 -20.03 18.19
CA SER A 466 -1.83 -18.93 19.01
C SER A 466 -2.23 -17.74 18.15
N GLY A 467 -1.38 -17.33 17.20
CA GLY A 467 -1.68 -16.29 16.22
C GLY A 467 -2.99 -16.54 15.47
N LEU A 468 -3.18 -17.76 14.96
CA LEU A 468 -4.41 -18.16 14.27
C LEU A 468 -5.64 -18.11 15.18
N MET A 469 -5.54 -18.62 16.40
CA MET A 469 -6.66 -18.61 17.34
C MET A 469 -7.05 -17.19 17.73
N ARG A 470 -6.06 -16.29 17.92
CA ARG A 470 -6.30 -14.87 18.19
C ARG A 470 -7.05 -14.22 17.02
N THR A 471 -6.60 -14.44 15.80
CA THR A 471 -7.28 -13.95 14.59
C THR A 471 -8.71 -14.49 14.49
N LEU A 472 -8.95 -15.77 14.77
CA LEU A 472 -10.30 -16.37 14.72
C LEU A 472 -11.28 -15.72 15.70
N VAL A 473 -10.85 -15.49 16.95
CA VAL A 473 -11.69 -14.83 17.95
C VAL A 473 -11.87 -13.35 17.63
N ASP A 474 -10.86 -12.68 17.07
CA ASP A 474 -10.99 -11.27 16.64
C ASP A 474 -11.95 -11.11 15.46
N ILE A 475 -11.95 -12.05 14.50
CA ILE A 475 -12.97 -12.12 13.45
C ILE A 475 -14.36 -12.28 14.07
N GLY A 476 -14.49 -13.14 15.08
CA GLY A 476 -15.74 -13.32 15.82
C GLY A 476 -16.23 -12.05 16.51
N LEU A 477 -15.32 -11.30 17.13
CA LEU A 477 -15.62 -9.97 17.68
C LEU A 477 -16.10 -9.01 16.58
N GLY A 478 -15.47 -9.05 15.40
CA GLY A 478 -15.88 -8.28 14.23
C GLY A 478 -17.29 -8.62 13.75
N ILE A 479 -17.65 -9.92 13.71
CA ILE A 479 -19.04 -10.34 13.39
C ILE A 479 -19.99 -9.74 14.42
N LEU A 480 -19.67 -9.88 15.71
CA LEU A 480 -20.51 -9.37 16.80
C LEU A 480 -20.71 -7.85 16.72
N ASP A 481 -19.67 -7.09 16.38
CA ASP A 481 -19.75 -5.63 16.21
C ASP A 481 -20.73 -5.23 15.11
N CYS A 482 -20.82 -6.03 14.04
CA CYS A 482 -21.75 -5.77 12.94
C CYS A 482 -23.18 -6.21 13.27
N THR A 483 -23.35 -7.30 14.02
CA THR A 483 -24.67 -7.90 14.26
C THR A 483 -25.30 -7.53 15.60
N ALA A 484 -24.57 -6.83 16.48
CA ALA A 484 -24.99 -6.46 17.84
C ALA A 484 -24.85 -4.96 18.15
N SER A 485 -24.76 -4.13 17.11
CA SER A 485 -24.73 -2.66 17.20
C SER A 485 -26.12 -2.06 16.99
N ASP A 486 -26.45 -1.02 17.76
CA ASP A 486 -27.74 -0.29 17.66
C ASP A 486 -27.86 0.61 16.42
N GLN A 487 -26.85 0.64 15.54
CA GLN A 487 -26.74 1.70 14.53
C GLN A 487 -27.57 1.50 13.27
N ASP A 488 -28.19 0.33 13.10
CA ASP A 488 -29.17 0.09 12.04
C ASP A 488 -30.38 -0.64 12.64
N ALA A 489 -31.55 -0.53 12.02
CA ALA A 489 -32.78 -1.22 12.42
C ALA A 489 -32.63 -2.73 12.25
N LEU A 490 -31.83 -3.36 13.12
CA LEU A 490 -31.60 -4.80 13.15
C LEU A 490 -32.89 -5.48 13.57
N GLU A 491 -33.29 -6.46 12.77
CA GLU A 491 -34.48 -7.24 13.05
C GLU A 491 -34.32 -7.97 14.40
N PRO A 492 -35.37 -8.00 15.26
CA PRO A 492 -35.32 -8.70 16.54
C PRO A 492 -34.85 -10.17 16.45
N GLU A 493 -35.02 -10.81 15.29
CA GLU A 493 -34.57 -12.18 15.01
C GLU A 493 -33.03 -12.35 15.01
N VAL A 494 -32.27 -11.26 14.87
CA VAL A 494 -30.80 -11.26 14.89
C VAL A 494 -30.26 -11.33 16.32
N ALA A 495 -30.97 -10.75 17.30
CA ALA A 495 -30.50 -10.67 18.69
C ALA A 495 -30.21 -12.03 19.33
N PRO A 496 -31.03 -13.09 19.17
CA PRO A 496 -30.71 -14.42 19.69
C PRO A 496 -29.42 -15.00 19.09
N LYS A 497 -29.18 -14.78 17.79
CA LYS A 497 -27.96 -15.23 17.10
C LYS A 497 -26.74 -14.47 17.64
N SER A 498 -26.82 -13.14 17.71
CA SER A 498 -25.76 -12.31 18.30
C SER A 498 -25.45 -12.67 19.76
N SER A 499 -26.47 -12.99 20.55
CA SER A 499 -26.32 -13.43 21.95
C SER A 499 -25.64 -14.80 22.05
N ALA A 500 -26.01 -15.74 21.17
CA ALA A 500 -25.35 -17.04 21.09
C ALA A 500 -23.88 -16.92 20.63
N LEU A 501 -23.59 -16.02 19.68
CA LEU A 501 -22.22 -15.72 19.28
C LEU A 501 -21.42 -15.10 20.43
N PHE A 502 -21.99 -14.15 21.18
CA PHE A 502 -21.37 -13.56 22.36
C PHE A 502 -20.97 -14.63 23.39
N GLN A 503 -21.90 -15.54 23.70
CA GLN A 503 -21.64 -16.66 24.62
C GLN A 503 -20.50 -17.53 24.10
N ALA A 504 -20.53 -17.89 22.82
CA ALA A 504 -19.51 -18.73 22.21
C ALA A 504 -18.11 -18.06 22.22
N LEU A 505 -18.06 -16.74 22.02
CA LEU A 505 -16.82 -15.95 22.12
C LEU A 505 -16.32 -15.86 23.55
N TRP A 506 -17.22 -15.71 24.53
CA TRP A 506 -16.87 -15.69 25.95
C TRP A 506 -16.27 -17.03 26.38
N ASP A 507 -16.93 -18.14 26.03
CA ASP A 507 -16.49 -19.49 26.34
C ASP A 507 -15.15 -19.79 25.68
N ALA A 508 -15.01 -19.47 24.39
CA ALA A 508 -13.76 -19.61 23.65
C ALA A 508 -12.61 -18.82 24.29
N THR A 509 -12.84 -17.55 24.65
CA THR A 509 -11.81 -16.73 25.28
C THR A 509 -11.42 -17.28 26.66
N THR A 510 -12.40 -17.79 27.41
CA THR A 510 -12.17 -18.42 28.72
C THR A 510 -11.36 -19.71 28.59
N GLU A 511 -11.64 -20.53 27.58
CA GLU A 511 -10.83 -21.71 27.25
C GLU A 511 -9.39 -21.30 26.92
N MET A 512 -9.21 -20.33 26.01
CA MET A 512 -7.89 -19.87 25.58
C MET A 512 -7.04 -19.27 26.71
N LEU A 513 -7.65 -18.57 27.68
CA LEU A 513 -6.95 -18.09 28.88
C LEU A 513 -6.30 -19.22 29.69
N ASN A 514 -6.87 -20.42 29.65
CA ASN A 514 -6.36 -21.58 30.40
C ASN A 514 -5.28 -22.33 29.62
N ILE A 515 -5.38 -22.40 28.28
CA ILE A 515 -4.51 -23.26 27.47
C ILE A 515 -3.38 -22.49 26.74
N ASP A 516 -3.63 -21.27 26.28
CA ASP A 516 -2.68 -20.53 25.43
C ASP A 516 -1.82 -19.52 26.20
N ILE A 517 -0.58 -19.93 26.46
CA ILE A 517 0.44 -19.09 27.09
C ILE A 517 1.14 -18.13 26.12
N TYR A 518 0.99 -18.31 24.80
CA TYR A 518 1.65 -17.48 23.78
C TYR A 518 0.82 -16.26 23.40
N GLY A 519 -0.45 -16.22 23.81
CA GLY A 519 -1.37 -15.13 23.50
C GLY A 519 -1.07 -13.80 24.23
N ASP A 520 -0.08 -13.77 25.14
CA ASP A 520 0.25 -12.62 25.98
C ASP A 520 -1.01 -12.02 26.65
N ASP A 521 -1.17 -10.69 26.60
CA ASP A 521 -2.33 -9.97 27.14
C ASP A 521 -3.58 -10.09 26.24
N PHE A 522 -3.49 -10.67 25.05
CA PHE A 522 -4.58 -10.65 24.06
C PHE A 522 -5.89 -11.18 24.62
N TRP A 523 -5.86 -12.35 25.27
CA TRP A 523 -7.09 -13.00 25.77
C TRP A 523 -7.75 -12.21 26.90
N ALA A 524 -6.94 -11.61 27.78
CA ALA A 524 -7.44 -10.74 28.84
C ALA A 524 -8.06 -9.45 28.26
N LEU A 525 -7.41 -8.85 27.25
CA LEU A 525 -7.95 -7.70 26.52
C LEU A 525 -9.22 -8.07 25.72
N MET A 526 -9.30 -9.27 25.16
CA MET A 526 -10.48 -9.76 24.45
C MET A 526 -11.67 -9.92 25.41
N GLN A 527 -11.47 -10.48 26.60
CA GLN A 527 -12.51 -10.52 27.64
C GLN A 527 -12.96 -9.11 28.06
N GLN A 528 -12.05 -8.14 28.17
CA GLN A 528 -12.43 -6.73 28.41
C GLN A 528 -13.33 -6.21 27.30
N HIS A 529 -12.99 -6.44 26.04
CA HIS A 529 -13.84 -6.04 24.90
C HIS A 529 -15.23 -6.65 24.94
N LEU A 530 -15.36 -7.94 25.29
CA LEU A 530 -16.65 -8.61 25.45
C LEU A 530 -17.42 -8.03 26.65
N ALA A 531 -16.77 -7.82 27.79
CA ALA A 531 -17.42 -7.26 28.96
C ALA A 531 -17.90 -5.82 28.75
N ILE A 532 -17.14 -4.99 28.04
CA ILE A 532 -17.57 -3.63 27.67
C ILE A 532 -18.90 -3.69 26.90
N ARG A 533 -18.98 -4.52 25.86
CA ARG A 533 -20.20 -4.68 25.06
C ARG A 533 -21.37 -5.21 25.89
N ARG A 534 -21.11 -6.23 26.71
CA ARG A 534 -22.15 -6.81 27.58
C ARG A 534 -22.72 -5.80 28.56
N VAL A 535 -21.87 -4.97 29.16
CA VAL A 535 -22.30 -3.88 30.05
C VAL A 535 -23.05 -2.79 29.29
N GLN A 536 -22.58 -2.42 28.09
CA GLN A 536 -23.26 -1.46 27.23
C GLN A 536 -24.68 -1.92 26.87
N TRP A 537 -24.90 -3.19 26.57
CA TRP A 537 -26.24 -3.71 26.30
C TRP A 537 -27.15 -3.63 27.54
N THR A 538 -26.67 -3.99 28.74
CA THR A 538 -27.46 -3.82 29.98
C THR A 538 -27.82 -2.36 30.23
N VAL A 539 -26.83 -1.48 30.16
CA VAL A 539 -27.04 -0.04 30.42
C VAL A 539 -27.93 0.58 29.34
N GLY A 540 -27.77 0.17 28.09
CA GLY A 540 -28.59 0.59 26.97
C GLY A 540 -30.05 0.15 27.13
N ALA A 541 -30.30 -1.11 27.48
CA ALA A 541 -31.64 -1.64 27.75
C ALA A 541 -32.34 -0.92 28.91
N LEU A 542 -31.59 -0.47 29.93
CA LEU A 542 -32.11 0.33 31.04
C LEU A 542 -32.44 1.78 30.63
N LYS A 543 -31.60 2.39 29.77
CA LYS A 543 -31.75 3.78 29.32
C LYS A 543 -32.82 3.93 28.23
N SER A 544 -33.02 2.91 27.41
CA SER A 544 -33.98 2.88 26.31
C SER A 544 -34.86 1.63 26.39
N PRO A 545 -35.82 1.58 27.35
CA PRO A 545 -36.70 0.42 27.54
C PRO A 545 -37.54 0.05 26.32
N GLU A 546 -37.78 1.02 25.43
CA GLU A 546 -38.47 0.87 24.15
C GLU A 546 -37.64 0.13 23.08
N ASN A 547 -36.32 0.00 23.26
CA ASN A 547 -35.46 -0.74 22.35
C ASN A 547 -35.57 -2.25 22.65
N GLU A 548 -36.51 -2.93 21.97
CA GLU A 548 -36.73 -4.37 22.12
C GLU A 548 -35.50 -5.21 21.77
N TYR A 549 -34.67 -4.76 20.82
CA TYR A 549 -33.47 -5.45 20.40
C TYR A 549 -32.43 -5.51 21.53
N LEU A 550 -32.10 -4.38 22.16
CA LEU A 550 -31.18 -4.33 23.31
C LEU A 550 -31.70 -5.11 24.51
N LYS A 551 -33.01 -5.04 24.75
CA LYS A 551 -33.65 -5.79 25.83
C LYS A 551 -33.50 -7.29 25.60
N LEU A 552 -33.70 -7.76 24.38
CA LEU A 552 -33.54 -9.17 24.03
C LEU A 552 -32.08 -9.62 24.13
N LEU A 553 -31.12 -8.79 23.68
CA LEU A 553 -29.69 -9.05 23.87
C LEU A 553 -29.33 -9.16 25.36
N ASP A 554 -29.76 -8.21 26.20
CA ASP A 554 -29.46 -8.23 27.63
C ASP A 554 -30.06 -9.45 28.34
N GLN A 555 -31.27 -9.87 27.94
CA GLN A 555 -31.96 -11.02 28.54
C GLN A 555 -31.38 -12.36 28.10
N THR A 556 -30.88 -12.48 26.87
CA THR A 556 -30.49 -13.77 26.29
C THR A 556 -28.98 -13.99 26.26
N ALA A 557 -28.16 -12.93 26.25
CA ALA A 557 -26.71 -13.06 26.25
C ALA A 557 -26.18 -13.57 27.60
N THR A 558 -25.42 -14.66 27.55
CA THR A 558 -24.71 -15.22 28.71
C THR A 558 -23.19 -15.15 28.51
N PRO A 559 -22.41 -14.88 29.58
CA PRO A 559 -22.85 -14.52 30.93
C PRO A 559 -23.57 -13.16 30.99
N SER A 560 -24.36 -12.94 32.04
CA SER A 560 -24.94 -11.61 32.31
C SER A 560 -23.85 -10.58 32.60
N SER A 561 -24.13 -9.28 32.48
CA SER A 561 -23.14 -8.22 32.79
C SER A 561 -22.59 -8.34 34.21
N ILE A 562 -23.44 -8.60 35.20
CA ILE A 562 -23.05 -8.87 36.59
C ILE A 562 -22.12 -10.08 36.68
N THR A 563 -22.47 -11.18 35.99
CA THR A 563 -21.66 -12.41 36.01
C THR A 563 -20.32 -12.21 35.30
N ALA A 564 -20.30 -11.50 34.17
CA ALA A 564 -19.08 -11.15 33.45
C ALA A 564 -18.12 -10.34 34.33
N LEU A 565 -18.63 -9.32 35.03
CA LEU A 565 -17.83 -8.52 35.97
C LEU A 565 -17.28 -9.37 37.13
N LYS A 566 -18.10 -10.28 37.69
CA LYS A 566 -17.66 -11.24 38.72
C LYS A 566 -16.54 -12.15 38.23
N LEU A 567 -16.68 -12.71 37.02
CA LEU A 567 -15.67 -13.59 36.43
C LEU A 567 -14.35 -12.85 36.19
N MET A 568 -14.40 -11.62 35.69
CA MET A 568 -13.21 -10.81 35.43
C MET A 568 -12.48 -10.35 36.69
N ARG A 569 -13.16 -10.27 37.84
CA ARG A 569 -12.53 -9.94 39.13
C ARG A 569 -11.37 -10.88 39.49
N SER A 570 -11.40 -12.12 39.00
CA SER A 570 -10.33 -13.10 39.21
C SER A 570 -8.95 -12.61 38.73
N ASN A 571 -8.90 -11.71 37.75
CA ASN A 571 -7.70 -11.00 37.33
C ASN A 571 -7.80 -9.52 37.70
N THR A 572 -7.38 -9.20 38.93
CA THR A 572 -7.56 -7.86 39.53
C THR A 572 -6.94 -6.74 38.70
N SER A 573 -5.76 -6.92 38.09
CA SER A 573 -5.15 -5.87 37.25
C SER A 573 -5.95 -5.59 35.99
N THR A 574 -6.39 -6.63 35.29
CA THR A 574 -7.22 -6.50 34.09
C THR A 574 -8.58 -5.89 34.43
N PHE A 575 -9.15 -6.25 35.59
CA PHE A 575 -10.40 -5.68 36.07
C PHE A 575 -10.27 -4.18 36.41
N ILE A 576 -9.18 -3.76 37.05
CA ILE A 576 -8.91 -2.32 37.32
C ILE A 576 -8.81 -1.54 36.00
N SER A 577 -8.10 -2.07 35.01
CA SER A 577 -7.98 -1.41 33.70
C SER A 577 -9.29 -1.33 32.91
N LEU A 578 -10.26 -2.22 33.18
CA LEU A 578 -11.57 -2.20 32.53
C LEU A 578 -12.41 -0.97 32.93
N LEU A 579 -12.34 -0.53 34.19
CA LEU A 579 -13.28 0.47 34.72
C LEU A 579 -13.25 1.82 33.99
N PRO A 580 -12.08 2.43 33.69
CA PRO A 580 -12.05 3.66 32.91
C PRO A 580 -12.54 3.47 31.48
N MET A 581 -12.33 2.28 30.91
CA MET A 581 -12.82 1.97 29.56
C MET A 581 -14.34 1.91 29.51
N LEU A 582 -15.01 1.43 30.56
CA LEU A 582 -16.48 1.47 30.64
C LEU A 582 -17.01 2.90 30.64
N LEU A 583 -16.36 3.83 31.36
CA LEU A 583 -16.73 5.26 31.33
C LEU A 583 -16.51 5.89 29.95
N GLN A 584 -15.38 5.58 29.29
CA GLN A 584 -15.10 6.03 27.92
C GLN A 584 -16.12 5.49 26.90
N ASN A 585 -16.81 4.40 27.24
CA ASN A 585 -17.81 3.72 26.43
C ASN A 585 -19.26 4.06 26.87
N ASN A 586 -19.48 5.27 27.41
CA ASN A 586 -20.79 5.85 27.78
C ASN A 586 -21.56 5.17 28.93
N VAL A 587 -20.87 4.40 29.77
CA VAL A 587 -21.41 3.95 31.06
C VAL A 587 -21.29 5.10 32.06
N THR A 588 -22.38 5.48 32.74
CA THR A 588 -22.32 6.55 33.76
C THR A 588 -21.65 6.05 35.04
N LYS A 589 -21.08 6.94 35.84
CA LYS A 589 -20.48 6.56 37.13
C LYS A 589 -21.50 5.91 38.05
N GLU A 590 -22.73 6.41 38.07
CA GLU A 590 -23.84 5.86 38.86
C GLU A 590 -24.22 4.46 38.37
N GLY A 591 -24.34 4.25 37.05
CA GLY A 591 -24.65 2.95 36.48
C GLY A 591 -23.53 1.94 36.71
N LEU A 592 -22.27 2.38 36.60
CA LEU A 592 -21.12 1.54 36.92
C LEU A 592 -21.10 1.16 38.41
N ARG A 593 -21.31 2.11 39.33
CA ARG A 593 -21.39 1.84 40.77
C ARG A 593 -22.49 0.83 41.09
N HIS A 594 -23.68 0.99 40.49
CA HIS A 594 -24.78 0.04 40.65
C HIS A 594 -24.38 -1.38 40.23
N LEU A 595 -23.84 -1.54 39.02
CA LEU A 595 -23.42 -2.84 38.49
C LEU A 595 -22.29 -3.47 39.32
N LEU A 596 -21.35 -2.68 39.83
CA LEU A 596 -20.27 -3.16 40.69
C LEU A 596 -20.79 -3.64 42.05
N ASN A 597 -21.77 -2.94 42.63
CA ASN A 597 -22.42 -3.34 43.87
C ASN A 597 -23.21 -4.65 43.69
N GLU A 598 -23.98 -4.79 42.61
CA GLU A 598 -24.68 -6.04 42.29
C GLU A 598 -23.70 -7.19 41.97
N ALA A 599 -22.53 -6.85 41.41
CA ALA A 599 -21.44 -7.78 41.19
C ALA A 599 -20.68 -8.15 42.48
N ASP A 600 -21.07 -7.64 43.65
CA ASP A 600 -20.41 -7.86 44.94
C ASP A 600 -18.92 -7.51 44.91
N VAL A 601 -18.59 -6.39 44.24
CA VAL A 601 -17.23 -5.86 44.14
C VAL A 601 -16.96 -4.93 45.31
N ASN A 602 -16.04 -5.31 46.19
CA ASN A 602 -15.57 -4.46 47.27
C ASN A 602 -14.63 -3.37 46.73
N LEU A 603 -15.16 -2.16 46.53
CA LEU A 603 -14.43 -1.02 45.97
C LEU A 603 -13.27 -0.56 46.87
N THR A 604 -13.39 -0.71 48.19
CA THR A 604 -12.33 -0.37 49.14
C THR A 604 -11.13 -1.32 49.00
N GLU A 605 -11.37 -2.63 48.93
CA GLU A 605 -10.30 -3.62 48.67
C GLU A 605 -9.68 -3.45 47.29
N LEU A 606 -10.49 -3.08 46.29
CA LEU A 606 -10.03 -2.83 44.94
C LEU A 606 -9.14 -1.58 44.87
N ALA A 607 -9.47 -0.50 45.60
CA ALA A 607 -8.66 0.71 45.69
C ALA A 607 -7.28 0.41 46.30
N LEU A 608 -7.25 -0.34 47.41
CA LEU A 608 -6.00 -0.79 48.04
C LEU A 608 -5.14 -1.61 47.08
N SER A 609 -5.78 -2.53 46.33
CA SER A 609 -5.09 -3.34 45.32
C SER A 609 -4.56 -2.49 44.16
N ALA A 610 -5.34 -1.50 43.71
CA ALA A 610 -4.95 -0.60 42.63
C ALA A 610 -3.77 0.29 43.01
N ALA A 611 -3.75 0.85 44.22
CA ALA A 611 -2.62 1.61 44.75
C ALA A 611 -1.35 0.74 44.82
N LYS A 612 -1.47 -0.49 45.32
CA LYS A 612 -0.34 -1.44 45.37
C LYS A 612 0.19 -1.79 43.98
N TYR A 613 -0.68 -1.95 42.98
CA TYR A 613 -0.25 -2.23 41.60
C TYR A 613 0.30 -1.01 40.88
N GLN A 614 -0.11 0.20 41.25
CA GLN A 614 0.47 1.45 40.74
C GLN A 614 1.94 1.59 41.15
N ASP A 615 2.28 1.18 42.38
CA ASP A 615 3.65 1.22 42.91
C ASP A 615 4.53 0.05 42.40
N ALA A 616 3.93 -0.93 41.73
CA ALA A 616 4.61 -2.08 41.17
C ALA A 616 5.23 -1.80 39.79
N PRO A 617 6.08 -2.70 39.24
CA PRO A 617 6.69 -2.49 37.93
C PRO A 617 5.65 -2.27 36.82
N LYS A 618 5.71 -1.11 36.17
CA LYS A 618 4.78 -0.71 35.08
C LYS A 618 4.63 -1.75 33.98
N ARG A 619 5.71 -2.49 33.66
CA ARG A 619 5.72 -3.55 32.66
C ARG A 619 4.77 -4.72 32.99
N LYS A 620 4.46 -4.95 34.27
CA LYS A 620 3.67 -6.11 34.72
C LYS A 620 2.19 -5.81 34.90
N PHE A 621 1.83 -4.66 35.48
CA PHE A 621 0.44 -4.38 35.86
C PHE A 621 -0.21 -3.22 35.09
N LYS A 622 0.59 -2.33 34.48
CA LYS A 622 0.12 -1.20 33.64
C LYS A 622 -0.96 -0.30 34.30
N ILE A 623 -0.99 -0.22 35.64
CA ILE A 623 -1.91 0.64 36.39
C ILE A 623 -1.35 2.07 36.47
N LEU A 624 -2.23 3.06 36.24
CA LEU A 624 -1.91 4.50 36.17
C LEU A 624 -2.74 5.28 37.21
N PRO A 625 -2.32 6.48 37.64
CA PRO A 625 -3.00 7.24 38.70
C PRO A 625 -4.51 7.44 38.48
N HIS A 626 -4.94 7.67 37.23
CA HIS A 626 -6.36 7.85 36.91
C HIS A 626 -7.21 6.59 37.14
N HIS A 627 -6.63 5.39 37.14
CA HIS A 627 -7.36 4.16 37.50
C HIS A 627 -7.68 4.14 38.99
N VAL A 628 -6.71 4.53 39.83
CA VAL A 628 -6.86 4.56 41.29
C VAL A 628 -7.88 5.63 41.67
N ASN A 629 -7.72 6.86 41.16
CA ASN A 629 -8.66 7.96 41.39
C ASN A 629 -10.10 7.57 41.01
N LEU A 630 -10.28 6.87 39.88
CA LEU A 630 -11.62 6.44 39.47
C LEU A 630 -12.23 5.46 40.49
N ILE A 631 -11.46 4.49 40.99
CA ILE A 631 -11.97 3.52 41.97
C ILE A 631 -12.31 4.22 43.28
N GLU A 632 -11.48 5.16 43.73
CA GLU A 632 -11.74 5.99 44.92
C GLU A 632 -12.99 6.86 44.77
N GLU A 633 -13.26 7.40 43.58
CA GLU A 633 -14.49 8.15 43.29
C GLU A 633 -15.75 7.26 43.22
N LEU A 634 -15.59 5.97 42.87
CA LEU A 634 -16.68 5.02 42.81
C LEU A 634 -17.04 4.45 44.20
N ALA A 635 -16.05 4.29 45.08
CA ALA A 635 -16.21 3.87 46.48
C ALA A 635 -17.03 4.89 47.29
#